data_AF-A0A8B5WU69-F1
#
_entry.id   AF-A0A8B5WU69-F1
#
_cell.length_a   1.000
_cell.length_b   1.000
_cell.length_c   1.000
_cell.angle_alpha   90.00
_cell.angle_beta   90.00
_cell.angle_gamma   90.00
#
_symmetry.space_group_name_H-M   'P 1'
#
loop_
_entity.id
_entity.type
_entity.pdbx_description
1 polymer ?
#
loop_
_entity_poly.entity_id
_entity_poly.type
_entity_poly.pdbx_seq_one_letter_code
_entity_poly.pdbx_strand_id
1 'polypeptide(L)'
;MKSPAETYFAALAEIRATGGGVQETSYYPALINLLNAVGQALKPRVLAVSQLRNTGAGSPDAGLFVANQLAKGLLEPLPGQLPERGVVEIKRVAEDSWLTADGAQVGKYWEKYRRVLVTNYRDFLLVGEDRAGRPAVLETLRLAASAAEFWSRLAQPHAFAQARGERLLEYLTRVLLSAAPLNNPRDVAWFLASYARDARARLVEKPDLPALAALRAALENALGLHFETEDGEHFFRSTLIQTLFYGVFSAWVLWHQDQPERRDAFNWKLASWTLRVPMIHALFEQLSQPSRLLPLGLTEVLDRVNGVLDRVDRPAFFSQFAAGNAVQYFYEPFLQAFDPELRKQLGVWYTPPEIVRYMVARVDAVLREELDIADGLADPQVFVLDPCCGTGAYLTEVLRHIKVRLDEQGLGGLAGARLKQAALARVFGFELLPAPYVVAHLQLGLLLHEWGATLYRDEATGQTERLGVYLTNALTGWQPPDDDGKQRLTQLGLNFPELRAEHDAARAVKRERRILVILGNPPYNGFAGVAMDEEQELTRAYRQTRRAPPPQGQGLNDLYVRFYRMAERHIVEHSGRGVICFISNYSWLDGLSFTGMRERYLEKFDRIWVDCLNGDKYKTGKLTPEGWPDPSVFSTDFNPEGIQVGTAIALLVRRTPSPQNPLLHFRHWWGKRKREELSEALQQASELPYQVLQPPLELGLPFVPMQVQAHYLAWPLLPELLPT
;
A
#
# COMPACT_ATOMS: atom_id res chain seq x y z
N MET A 1 0.49 2.82 -30.46
CA MET A 1 1.37 1.65 -30.70
C MET A 1 0.57 0.42 -30.30
N LYS A 2 0.48 -0.64 -31.12
CA LYS A 2 -0.30 -1.83 -30.78
C LYS A 2 0.32 -2.57 -29.60
N SER A 3 -0.49 -3.11 -28.68
CA SER A 3 0.04 -3.97 -27.62
C SER A 3 0.61 -5.28 -28.20
N PRO A 4 1.51 -5.98 -27.50
CA PRO A 4 1.99 -7.29 -27.95
C PRO A 4 0.85 -8.30 -28.18
N ALA A 5 -0.18 -8.28 -27.31
CA ALA A 5 -1.37 -9.11 -27.47
C ALA A 5 -2.20 -8.74 -28.70
N GLU A 6 -2.40 -7.44 -28.98
CA GLU A 6 -3.09 -6.99 -30.19
C GLU A 6 -2.33 -7.40 -31.45
N THR A 7 -1.00 -7.27 -31.44
CA THR A 7 -0.14 -7.70 -32.55
C THR A 7 -0.26 -9.20 -32.80
N TYR A 8 -0.25 -10.00 -31.72
CA TYR A 8 -0.45 -11.45 -31.79
C TYR A 8 -1.82 -11.81 -32.38
N PHE A 9 -2.91 -11.23 -31.86
CA PHE A 9 -4.25 -11.51 -32.35
C PHE A 9 -4.46 -11.06 -33.80
N ALA A 10 -3.91 -9.91 -34.19
CA ALA A 10 -3.97 -9.44 -35.57
C ALA A 10 -3.25 -10.41 -36.52
N ALA A 11 -2.04 -10.86 -36.15
CA ALA A 11 -1.29 -11.82 -36.96
C ALA A 11 -2.04 -13.15 -37.13
N LEU A 12 -2.66 -13.68 -36.06
CA LEU A 12 -3.48 -14.90 -36.17
C LEU A 12 -4.67 -14.72 -37.10
N ALA A 13 -5.35 -13.56 -37.02
CA ALA A 13 -6.50 -13.24 -37.87
C ALA A 13 -6.09 -13.11 -39.35
N GLU A 14 -4.98 -12.43 -39.63
CA GLU A 14 -4.42 -12.26 -40.97
C GLU A 14 -4.04 -13.61 -41.59
N ILE A 15 -3.31 -14.46 -40.86
CA ILE A 15 -2.95 -15.81 -41.32
C ILE A 15 -4.21 -16.62 -41.62
N ARG A 16 -5.23 -16.58 -40.74
CA ARG A 16 -6.50 -17.29 -40.95
C ARG A 16 -7.25 -16.79 -42.19
N ALA A 17 -7.26 -15.49 -42.43
CA ALA A 17 -7.94 -14.86 -43.57
C ALA A 17 -7.36 -15.29 -44.92
N THR A 18 -6.07 -15.67 -44.97
CA THR A 18 -5.43 -16.14 -46.21
C THR A 18 -6.03 -17.46 -46.74
N GLY A 19 -6.66 -18.27 -45.89
CA GLY A 19 -7.20 -19.59 -46.25
C GLY A 19 -6.17 -20.65 -46.65
N GLY A 20 -4.89 -20.28 -46.80
CA GLY A 20 -3.79 -21.15 -47.26
C GLY A 20 -2.83 -21.61 -46.16
N GLY A 21 -3.08 -21.25 -44.90
CA GLY A 21 -2.24 -21.65 -43.77
C GLY A 21 -2.35 -23.15 -43.46
N VAL A 22 -1.21 -23.80 -43.22
CA VAL A 22 -1.17 -25.13 -42.60
C VAL A 22 -1.72 -24.98 -41.18
N GLN A 23 -2.67 -25.84 -40.80
CA GLN A 23 -3.49 -25.68 -39.58
C GLN A 23 -2.71 -25.50 -38.26
N GLU A 24 -1.43 -25.87 -38.24
CA GLU A 24 -0.59 -25.92 -37.05
C GLU A 24 0.62 -24.97 -37.15
N THR A 25 1.47 -25.15 -38.16
CA THR A 25 2.77 -24.48 -38.28
C THR A 25 2.71 -23.04 -38.77
N SER A 26 1.68 -22.66 -39.54
CA SER A 26 1.57 -21.29 -40.09
C SER A 26 1.38 -20.24 -39.00
N TYR A 27 0.91 -20.62 -37.82
CA TYR A 27 0.67 -19.72 -36.70
C TYR A 27 1.87 -19.64 -35.72
N TYR A 28 2.92 -20.45 -35.89
CA TYR A 28 4.10 -20.47 -35.02
C TYR A 28 4.77 -19.09 -34.90
N PRO A 29 5.02 -18.34 -36.01
CA PRO A 29 5.69 -17.05 -35.91
C PRO A 29 4.93 -16.05 -35.02
N ALA A 30 3.60 -16.06 -35.04
CA ALA A 30 2.78 -15.18 -34.21
C ALA A 30 2.99 -15.48 -32.71
N LEU A 31 2.95 -16.75 -32.32
CA LEU A 31 3.16 -17.16 -30.93
C LEU A 31 4.60 -16.91 -30.46
N ILE A 32 5.60 -17.21 -31.29
CA ILE A 32 7.01 -16.99 -30.96
C ILE A 32 7.29 -15.49 -30.78
N ASN A 33 6.73 -14.64 -31.65
CA ASN A 33 6.84 -13.19 -31.52
C ASN A 33 6.18 -12.67 -30.24
N LEU A 34 5.03 -13.24 -29.84
CA LEU A 34 4.40 -12.91 -28.57
C LEU A 34 5.30 -13.28 -27.37
N LEU A 35 5.81 -14.51 -27.35
CA LEU A 35 6.70 -14.98 -26.28
C LEU A 35 7.98 -14.14 -26.20
N ASN A 36 8.56 -13.77 -27.35
CA ASN A 36 9.73 -12.89 -27.41
C ASN A 36 9.42 -11.46 -26.96
N ALA A 37 8.26 -10.91 -27.32
CA ALA A 37 7.86 -9.58 -26.87
C ALA A 37 7.70 -9.53 -25.34
N VAL A 38 7.10 -10.56 -24.74
CA VAL A 38 7.02 -10.68 -23.27
C VAL A 38 8.42 -10.88 -22.67
N GLY A 39 9.22 -11.79 -23.23
CA GLY A 39 10.54 -12.13 -22.73
C GLY A 39 11.57 -11.01 -22.81
N GLN A 40 11.43 -10.07 -23.75
CA GLN A 40 12.30 -8.89 -23.88
C GLN A 40 12.17 -7.90 -22.72
N ALA A 41 11.01 -7.85 -22.07
CA ALA A 41 10.76 -7.00 -20.91
C ALA A 41 11.35 -7.58 -19.60
N LEU A 42 11.71 -8.86 -19.61
CA LEU A 42 12.23 -9.57 -18.43
C LEU A 42 13.72 -9.31 -18.20
N LYS A 43 14.14 -9.49 -16.94
CA LYS A 43 15.54 -9.46 -16.52
C LYS A 43 15.85 -10.72 -15.70
N PRO A 44 16.72 -11.65 -16.18
CA PRO A 44 17.30 -11.68 -17.53
C PRO A 44 16.22 -11.85 -18.61
N ARG A 45 16.52 -11.36 -19.82
CA ARG A 45 15.62 -11.52 -20.97
C ARG A 45 15.45 -12.99 -21.31
N VAL A 46 14.26 -13.35 -21.79
CA VAL A 46 13.94 -14.70 -22.26
C VAL A 46 13.67 -14.67 -23.77
N LEU A 47 14.23 -15.63 -24.49
CA LEU A 47 14.07 -15.80 -25.93
C LEU A 47 13.41 -17.16 -26.21
N ALA A 48 12.35 -17.13 -27.01
CA ALA A 48 11.73 -18.30 -27.62
C ALA A 48 12.42 -18.60 -28.96
N VAL A 49 13.01 -19.79 -29.06
CA VAL A 49 13.67 -20.33 -30.26
C VAL A 49 12.79 -21.45 -30.81
N SER A 50 12.22 -21.25 -32.00
CA SER A 50 11.37 -22.25 -32.67
C SER A 50 12.16 -23.42 -33.25
N GLN A 51 11.51 -24.59 -33.36
CA GLN A 51 12.03 -25.82 -33.96
C GLN A 51 13.31 -26.32 -33.27
N LEU A 52 13.18 -26.71 -31.99
CA LEU A 52 14.32 -27.24 -31.24
C LEU A 52 14.85 -28.54 -31.86
N ARG A 53 16.17 -28.63 -31.94
CA ARG A 53 16.85 -29.87 -32.35
C ARG A 53 16.54 -31.00 -31.37
N ASN A 54 16.21 -32.18 -31.90
CA ASN A 54 16.04 -33.37 -31.08
C ASN A 54 17.37 -33.76 -30.41
N THR A 55 17.35 -33.84 -29.09
CA THR A 55 18.50 -34.20 -28.26
C THR A 55 18.20 -35.43 -27.39
N GLY A 56 17.21 -36.26 -27.76
CA GLY A 56 16.90 -37.54 -27.11
C GLY A 56 15.52 -37.62 -26.41
N ALA A 57 14.72 -36.55 -26.43
CA ALA A 57 13.35 -36.55 -25.88
C ALA A 57 12.26 -36.27 -26.93
N GLY A 58 12.62 -36.19 -28.22
CA GLY A 58 11.78 -35.67 -29.29
C GLY A 58 12.16 -34.24 -29.68
N SER A 59 11.35 -33.61 -30.53
CA SER A 59 11.55 -32.24 -31.03
C SER A 59 10.42 -31.34 -30.53
N PRO A 60 10.56 -30.65 -29.39
CA PRO A 60 9.60 -29.64 -28.97
C PRO A 60 9.51 -28.50 -30.00
N ASP A 61 8.34 -27.90 -30.15
CA ASP A 61 8.10 -26.85 -31.13
C ASP A 61 8.88 -25.57 -30.85
N ALA A 62 9.16 -25.28 -29.58
CA ALA A 62 10.07 -24.21 -29.20
C ALA A 62 10.80 -24.44 -27.87
N GLY A 63 11.93 -23.75 -27.69
CA GLY A 63 12.68 -23.67 -26.44
C GLY A 63 12.72 -22.26 -25.88
N LEU A 64 12.62 -22.13 -24.56
CA LEU A 64 12.67 -20.85 -23.85
C LEU A 64 14.02 -20.69 -23.13
N PHE A 65 14.90 -19.89 -23.71
CA PHE A 65 16.27 -19.67 -23.23
C PHE A 65 16.40 -18.31 -22.55
N VAL A 66 17.12 -18.24 -21.44
CA VAL A 66 17.54 -16.96 -20.86
C VAL A 66 18.75 -16.40 -21.61
N ALA A 67 18.91 -15.08 -21.64
CA ALA A 67 19.92 -14.41 -22.46
C ALA A 67 21.37 -14.87 -22.22
N ASN A 68 21.72 -15.32 -21.01
CA ASN A 68 23.03 -15.88 -20.66
C ASN A 68 23.27 -17.29 -21.22
N GLN A 69 22.24 -17.99 -21.70
CA GLN A 69 22.38 -19.26 -22.41
C GLN A 69 22.69 -19.10 -23.89
N LEU A 70 22.64 -17.87 -24.41
CA LEU A 70 22.86 -17.55 -25.82
C LEU A 70 24.26 -16.99 -26.03
N ALA A 71 24.88 -17.29 -27.17
CA ALA A 71 26.13 -16.65 -27.54
C ALA A 71 25.93 -15.13 -27.75
N LYS A 72 26.89 -14.31 -27.32
CA LYS A 72 26.80 -12.83 -27.42
C LYS A 72 26.54 -12.41 -28.86
N GLY A 73 25.38 -11.78 -29.11
CA GLY A 73 24.98 -11.27 -30.42
C GLY A 73 24.37 -12.31 -31.37
N LEU A 74 24.18 -13.56 -30.94
CA LEU A 74 23.57 -14.64 -31.72
C LEU A 74 22.26 -15.11 -31.06
N LEU A 75 21.35 -15.65 -31.86
CA LEU A 75 20.11 -16.32 -31.39
C LEU A 75 20.33 -17.83 -31.16
N GLU A 76 21.59 -18.28 -31.18
CA GLU A 76 21.96 -19.68 -30.99
C GLU A 76 22.30 -19.97 -29.52
N PRO A 77 21.68 -21.01 -28.91
CA PRO A 77 22.07 -21.50 -27.60
C PRO A 77 23.51 -22.00 -27.57
N LEU A 78 24.21 -21.76 -26.46
CA LEU A 78 25.53 -22.34 -26.23
C LEU A 78 25.46 -23.88 -26.27
N PRO A 79 26.47 -24.57 -26.82
CA PRO A 79 26.45 -26.01 -26.97
C PRO A 79 26.14 -26.74 -25.64
N GLY A 80 25.18 -27.67 -25.68
CA GLY A 80 24.80 -28.51 -24.53
C GLY A 80 23.83 -27.86 -23.53
N GLN A 81 23.46 -26.59 -23.70
CA GLN A 81 22.47 -25.93 -22.83
C GLN A 81 21.05 -26.40 -23.15
N LEU A 82 20.31 -26.84 -22.12
CA LEU A 82 18.87 -27.05 -22.21
C LEU A 82 18.14 -25.73 -21.95
N PRO A 83 16.96 -25.49 -22.56
CA PRO A 83 16.18 -24.28 -22.28
C PRO A 83 15.86 -24.12 -20.78
N GLU A 84 16.40 -23.10 -20.11
CA GLU A 84 16.23 -22.92 -18.65
C GLU A 84 14.77 -22.63 -18.27
N ARG A 85 14.00 -21.98 -19.16
CA ARG A 85 12.58 -21.67 -18.93
C ARG A 85 11.64 -22.75 -19.47
N GLY A 86 12.17 -23.89 -19.91
CA GLY A 86 11.39 -25.01 -20.43
C GLY A 86 11.13 -24.93 -21.93
N VAL A 87 10.22 -25.79 -22.39
CA VAL A 87 9.88 -25.94 -23.81
C VAL A 87 8.41 -25.63 -24.07
N VAL A 88 8.08 -25.38 -25.34
CA VAL A 88 6.70 -25.15 -25.80
C VAL A 88 6.29 -26.27 -26.73
N GLU A 89 5.08 -26.77 -26.53
CA GLU A 89 4.39 -27.71 -27.41
C GLU A 89 3.10 -27.08 -27.92
N ILE A 90 2.93 -27.07 -29.24
CA ILE A 90 1.86 -26.37 -29.93
C ILE A 90 0.94 -27.40 -30.55
N LYS A 91 -0.36 -27.26 -30.33
CA LYS A 91 -1.43 -28.11 -30.87
C LYS A 91 -2.30 -27.33 -31.84
N ARG A 92 -3.15 -28.03 -32.58
CA ARG A 92 -4.09 -27.40 -33.52
C ARG A 92 -5.19 -26.68 -32.77
N VAL A 93 -5.63 -25.55 -33.32
CA VAL A 93 -6.68 -24.74 -32.70
C VAL A 93 -7.96 -25.56 -32.45
N ALA A 94 -8.37 -26.48 -33.31
CA ALA A 94 -9.61 -27.24 -33.13
C ALA A 94 -9.55 -28.34 -32.04
N GLU A 95 -8.36 -28.67 -31.52
CA GLU A 95 -8.20 -29.79 -30.57
C GLU A 95 -8.65 -29.39 -29.16
N ASP A 96 -9.75 -30.02 -28.70
CA ASP A 96 -10.43 -29.77 -27.42
C ASP A 96 -10.19 -30.86 -26.36
N SER A 97 -9.51 -31.96 -26.68
CA SER A 97 -9.34 -33.15 -25.81
C SER A 97 -8.44 -32.92 -24.58
N TRP A 98 -8.44 -31.68 -24.05
CA TRP A 98 -7.74 -31.08 -22.91
C TRP A 98 -6.24 -31.42 -22.85
N LEU A 99 -5.42 -30.69 -23.64
CA LEU A 99 -3.96 -30.53 -23.51
C LEU A 99 -3.32 -31.52 -22.52
N THR A 100 -3.14 -32.78 -22.91
CA THR A 100 -2.87 -33.87 -21.96
C THR A 100 -1.51 -33.67 -21.32
N ALA A 101 -1.50 -33.19 -20.07
CA ALA A 101 -0.32 -33.24 -19.20
C ALA A 101 0.20 -34.69 -19.09
N ASP A 102 -0.73 -35.65 -19.15
CA ASP A 102 -0.49 -37.10 -19.14
C ASP A 102 -0.18 -37.69 -20.53
N GLY A 103 -0.11 -36.87 -21.57
CA GLY A 103 0.21 -37.31 -22.92
C GLY A 103 1.64 -37.83 -22.96
N ALA A 104 1.87 -38.99 -23.60
CA ALA A 104 3.20 -39.62 -23.67
C ALA A 104 4.30 -38.69 -24.22
N GLN A 105 3.93 -37.71 -25.06
CA GLN A 105 4.85 -36.70 -25.58
C GLN A 105 5.18 -35.62 -24.54
N VAL A 106 4.17 -35.06 -23.87
CA VAL A 106 4.35 -34.04 -22.81
C VAL A 106 5.12 -34.62 -21.63
N GLY A 107 4.83 -35.87 -21.25
CA GLY A 107 5.58 -36.61 -20.24
C GLY A 107 7.08 -36.72 -20.56
N LYS A 108 7.44 -37.12 -21.80
CA LYS A 108 8.85 -37.18 -22.24
C LYS A 108 9.54 -35.83 -22.22
N TYR A 109 8.85 -34.77 -22.63
CA TYR A 109 9.40 -33.42 -22.56
C TYR A 109 9.57 -32.96 -21.12
N TRP A 110 8.62 -33.24 -20.24
CA TRP A 110 8.73 -32.91 -18.83
C TRP A 110 9.87 -33.68 -18.15
N GLU A 111 10.06 -34.97 -18.43
CA GLU A 111 11.16 -35.76 -17.87
C GLU A 111 12.53 -35.11 -18.15
N LYS A 112 12.69 -34.52 -19.34
CA LYS A 112 13.93 -33.88 -19.75
C LYS A 112 14.05 -32.42 -19.34
N TYR A 113 13.02 -31.62 -19.59
CA TYR A 113 13.07 -30.15 -19.48
C TYR A 113 12.40 -29.62 -18.20
N ARG A 114 11.74 -30.50 -17.42
CA ARG A 114 10.98 -30.22 -16.18
C ARG A 114 9.80 -29.24 -16.32
N ARG A 115 9.67 -28.55 -17.45
CA ARG A 115 8.66 -27.52 -17.73
C ARG A 115 8.24 -27.54 -19.19
N VAL A 116 6.93 -27.55 -19.41
CA VAL A 116 6.33 -27.57 -20.74
C VAL A 116 5.15 -26.61 -20.78
N LEU A 117 5.21 -25.60 -21.65
CA LEU A 117 4.04 -24.78 -22.00
C LEU A 117 3.34 -25.46 -23.17
N VAL A 118 2.11 -25.92 -22.96
CA VAL A 118 1.28 -26.51 -24.02
C VAL A 118 0.22 -25.50 -24.43
N THR A 119 0.02 -25.29 -25.73
CA THR A 119 -1.02 -24.37 -26.22
C THR A 119 -1.62 -24.78 -27.55
N ASN A 120 -2.91 -24.48 -27.74
CA ASN A 120 -3.60 -24.53 -29.04
C ASN A 120 -3.98 -23.10 -29.51
N TYR A 121 -3.22 -22.08 -29.10
CA TYR A 121 -3.41 -20.64 -29.32
C TYR A 121 -4.57 -19.98 -28.55
N ARG A 122 -5.63 -20.73 -28.20
CA ARG A 122 -6.76 -20.24 -27.39
C ARG A 122 -6.69 -20.67 -25.93
N ASP A 123 -6.06 -21.80 -25.65
CA ASP A 123 -5.84 -22.38 -24.34
C ASP A 123 -4.32 -22.48 -24.12
N PHE A 124 -3.89 -22.17 -22.91
CA PHE A 124 -2.51 -22.27 -22.47
C PHE A 124 -2.46 -23.07 -21.17
N LEU A 125 -1.52 -24.00 -21.10
CA LEU A 125 -1.34 -24.90 -19.97
C LEU A 125 0.14 -25.03 -19.64
N LEU A 126 0.52 -24.66 -18.42
CA LEU A 126 1.87 -24.83 -17.92
C LEU A 126 1.96 -26.13 -17.14
N VAL A 127 2.72 -27.09 -17.65
CA VAL A 127 3.13 -28.29 -16.92
C VAL A 127 4.47 -28.02 -16.25
N GLY A 128 4.57 -28.37 -14.98
CA GLY A 128 5.80 -28.35 -14.22
C GLY A 128 5.77 -29.42 -13.15
N GLU A 129 6.33 -29.10 -11.99
CA GLU A 129 6.56 -30.06 -10.92
C GLU A 129 5.68 -29.76 -9.71
N ASP A 130 4.96 -30.76 -9.21
CA ASP A 130 4.25 -30.67 -7.92
C ASP A 130 5.22 -30.80 -6.74
N ARG A 131 4.69 -30.66 -5.52
CA ARG A 131 5.47 -30.79 -4.28
C ARG A 131 6.11 -32.17 -4.08
N ALA A 132 5.57 -33.21 -4.71
CA ALA A 132 6.08 -34.57 -4.64
C ALA A 132 7.10 -34.87 -5.75
N GLY A 133 7.47 -33.87 -6.55
CA GLY A 133 8.40 -34.00 -7.66
C GLY A 133 7.80 -34.62 -8.93
N ARG A 134 6.47 -34.72 -9.00
CA ARG A 134 5.71 -35.35 -10.09
C ARG A 134 5.23 -34.33 -11.11
N PRO A 135 4.99 -34.73 -12.37
CA PRO A 135 4.42 -33.82 -13.36
C PRO A 135 3.03 -33.37 -12.92
N ALA A 136 2.79 -32.06 -12.95
CA ALA A 136 1.48 -31.49 -12.65
C ALA A 136 1.22 -30.22 -13.45
N VAL A 137 -0.08 -29.96 -13.67
CA VAL A 137 -0.54 -28.71 -14.25
C VAL A 137 -0.43 -27.62 -13.19
N LEU A 138 0.44 -26.64 -13.44
CA LEU A 138 0.70 -25.52 -12.54
C LEU A 138 -0.26 -24.36 -12.78
N GLU A 139 -0.53 -24.04 -14.05
CA GLU A 139 -1.36 -22.90 -14.39
C GLU A 139 -2.04 -23.06 -15.76
N THR A 140 -3.30 -22.68 -15.85
CA THR A 140 -4.06 -22.64 -17.10
C THR A 140 -4.60 -21.25 -17.39
N LEU A 141 -4.71 -20.92 -18.67
CA LEU A 141 -5.42 -19.74 -19.18
C LEU A 141 -6.24 -20.14 -20.41
N ARG A 142 -7.50 -19.77 -20.43
CA ARG A 142 -8.42 -19.95 -21.56
C ARG A 142 -8.90 -18.60 -22.08
N LEU A 143 -8.67 -18.34 -23.36
CA LEU A 143 -9.06 -17.09 -24.04
C LEU A 143 -10.46 -17.17 -24.67
N ALA A 144 -10.90 -18.38 -25.07
CA ALA A 144 -12.21 -18.67 -25.64
C ALA A 144 -12.60 -20.13 -25.37
N ALA A 145 -13.89 -20.44 -25.28
CA ALA A 145 -14.38 -21.79 -24.94
C ALA A 145 -14.34 -22.78 -26.11
N SER A 146 -14.27 -22.28 -27.35
CA SER A 146 -14.23 -23.13 -28.55
C SER A 146 -13.43 -22.48 -29.69
N ALA A 147 -13.11 -23.26 -30.71
CA ALA A 147 -12.42 -22.76 -31.91
C ALA A 147 -13.26 -21.72 -32.64
N ALA A 148 -14.55 -21.98 -32.78
CA ALA A 148 -15.49 -21.08 -33.44
C ALA A 148 -15.57 -19.73 -32.71
N GLU A 149 -15.69 -19.75 -31.38
CA GLU A 149 -15.69 -18.52 -30.58
C GLU A 149 -14.35 -17.77 -30.68
N PHE A 150 -13.22 -18.48 -30.62
CA PHE A 150 -11.89 -17.89 -30.73
C PHE A 150 -11.72 -17.13 -32.06
N TRP A 151 -12.05 -17.79 -33.18
CA TRP A 151 -11.95 -17.17 -34.50
C TRP A 151 -12.94 -16.01 -34.66
N SER A 152 -14.15 -16.13 -34.11
CA SER A 152 -15.14 -15.04 -34.10
C SER A 152 -14.60 -13.80 -33.39
N ARG A 153 -13.99 -13.96 -32.21
CA ARG A 153 -13.37 -12.85 -31.47
C ARG A 153 -12.18 -12.24 -32.19
N LEU A 154 -11.39 -13.06 -32.90
CA LEU A 154 -10.26 -12.60 -33.71
C LEU A 154 -10.67 -11.76 -34.92
N ALA A 155 -11.95 -11.70 -35.29
CA ALA A 155 -12.44 -10.75 -36.29
C ALA A 155 -12.27 -9.28 -35.85
N GLN A 156 -12.17 -9.03 -34.53
CA GLN A 156 -11.88 -7.72 -33.95
C GLN A 156 -10.66 -7.80 -33.00
N PRO A 157 -9.43 -7.92 -33.53
CA PRO A 157 -8.23 -8.16 -32.72
C PRO A 157 -8.01 -7.10 -31.63
N HIS A 158 -8.31 -5.83 -31.91
CA HIS A 158 -8.17 -4.73 -30.96
C HIS A 158 -9.12 -4.89 -29.76
N ALA A 159 -10.42 -5.13 -30.01
CA ALA A 159 -11.40 -5.35 -28.96
C ALA A 159 -11.06 -6.60 -28.14
N PHE A 160 -10.59 -7.67 -28.79
CA PHE A 160 -10.18 -8.88 -28.08
C PHE A 160 -8.91 -8.66 -27.23
N ALA A 161 -7.96 -7.87 -27.71
CA ALA A 161 -6.79 -7.46 -26.94
C ALA A 161 -7.15 -6.60 -25.74
N GLN A 162 -8.10 -5.67 -25.86
CA GLN A 162 -8.61 -4.90 -24.73
C GLN A 162 -9.27 -5.81 -23.68
N ALA A 163 -10.02 -6.83 -24.11
CA ALA A 163 -10.74 -7.71 -23.19
C ALA A 163 -9.87 -8.81 -22.54
N ARG A 164 -8.88 -9.37 -23.26
CA ARG A 164 -8.11 -10.55 -22.80
C ARG A 164 -6.60 -10.37 -22.85
N GLY A 165 -6.09 -9.32 -23.49
CA GLY A 165 -4.67 -9.15 -23.75
C GLY A 165 -3.84 -9.02 -22.49
N GLU A 166 -4.28 -8.22 -21.51
CA GLU A 166 -3.57 -8.07 -20.23
C GLU A 166 -3.41 -9.42 -19.50
N ARG A 167 -4.50 -10.18 -19.35
CA ARG A 167 -4.49 -11.51 -18.72
C ARG A 167 -3.54 -12.49 -19.44
N LEU A 168 -3.50 -12.44 -20.78
CA LEU A 168 -2.57 -13.25 -21.58
C LEU A 168 -1.11 -12.87 -21.32
N LEU A 169 -0.79 -11.58 -21.38
CA LEU A 169 0.58 -11.11 -21.18
C LEU A 169 1.07 -11.42 -19.76
N GLU A 170 0.22 -11.25 -18.76
CA GLU A 170 0.56 -11.60 -17.39
C GLU A 170 0.79 -13.10 -17.18
N TYR A 171 -0.11 -13.94 -17.70
CA TYR A 171 0.06 -15.39 -17.66
C TYR A 171 1.39 -15.79 -18.28
N LEU A 172 1.71 -15.28 -19.48
CA LEU A 172 2.97 -15.60 -20.15
C LEU A 172 4.17 -15.08 -19.35
N THR A 173 4.07 -13.90 -18.74
CA THR A 173 5.13 -13.39 -17.87
C THR A 173 5.39 -14.33 -16.69
N ARG A 174 4.32 -14.82 -16.03
CA ARG A 174 4.42 -15.82 -14.95
C ARG A 174 5.02 -17.13 -15.45
N VAL A 175 4.63 -17.60 -16.63
CA VAL A 175 5.20 -18.80 -17.27
C VAL A 175 6.71 -18.64 -17.47
N LEU A 176 7.15 -17.55 -18.09
CA LEU A 176 8.56 -17.30 -18.39
C LEU A 176 9.42 -17.08 -17.13
N LEU A 177 8.81 -16.66 -16.02
CA LEU A 177 9.46 -16.49 -14.72
C LEU A 177 9.27 -17.68 -13.77
N SER A 178 8.46 -18.67 -14.15
CA SER A 178 8.09 -19.79 -13.28
C SER A 178 9.31 -20.65 -12.87
N ALA A 179 10.41 -20.60 -13.62
CA ALA A 179 11.65 -21.33 -13.34
C ALA A 179 12.70 -20.50 -12.61
N ALA A 180 12.49 -19.19 -12.48
CA ALA A 180 13.44 -18.32 -11.82
C ALA A 180 13.46 -18.60 -10.31
N PRO A 181 14.64 -18.58 -9.66
CA PRO A 181 14.73 -18.59 -8.21
C PRO A 181 14.04 -17.35 -7.64
N LEU A 182 13.26 -17.53 -6.58
CA LEU A 182 12.56 -16.44 -5.90
C LEU A 182 13.26 -16.14 -4.58
N ASN A 183 14.21 -15.22 -4.59
CA ASN A 183 14.98 -14.82 -3.42
C ASN A 183 14.85 -13.31 -3.07
N ASN A 184 14.32 -12.50 -3.99
CA ASN A 184 14.11 -11.07 -3.78
C ASN A 184 12.64 -10.82 -3.40
N PRO A 185 12.35 -10.11 -2.29
CA PRO A 185 11.00 -9.76 -1.90
C PRO A 185 10.18 -9.04 -2.99
N ARG A 186 10.84 -8.26 -3.87
CA ARG A 186 10.19 -7.56 -4.97
C ARG A 186 9.59 -8.52 -6.01
N ASP A 187 10.29 -9.61 -6.30
CA ASP A 187 9.82 -10.59 -7.27
C ASP A 187 8.61 -11.34 -6.71
N VAL A 188 8.65 -11.69 -5.42
CA VAL A 188 7.50 -12.30 -4.71
C VAL A 188 6.30 -11.34 -4.72
N ALA A 189 6.52 -10.06 -4.42
CA ALA A 189 5.49 -9.02 -4.46
C ALA A 189 4.83 -8.92 -5.84
N TRP A 190 5.63 -8.95 -6.91
CA TRP A 190 5.11 -8.91 -8.28
C TRP A 190 4.25 -10.14 -8.62
N PHE A 191 4.69 -11.36 -8.25
CA PHE A 191 3.92 -12.58 -8.48
C PHE A 191 2.58 -12.56 -7.73
N LEU A 192 2.60 -12.20 -6.44
CA LEU A 192 1.38 -12.10 -5.63
C LEU A 192 0.44 -11.04 -6.20
N ALA A 193 0.96 -9.88 -6.63
CA ALA A 193 0.17 -8.82 -7.25
C ALA A 193 -0.46 -9.28 -8.57
N SER A 194 0.27 -10.03 -9.38
CA SER A 194 -0.22 -10.58 -10.65
C SER A 194 -1.36 -11.58 -10.44
N TYR A 195 -1.25 -12.48 -9.45
CA TYR A 195 -2.37 -13.35 -9.07
C TYR A 195 -3.53 -12.58 -8.45
N ALA A 196 -3.27 -11.52 -7.70
CA ALA A 196 -4.32 -10.66 -7.16
C ALA A 196 -5.09 -9.95 -8.28
N ARG A 197 -4.44 -9.51 -9.36
CA ARG A 197 -5.13 -8.94 -10.54
C ARG A 197 -5.98 -9.98 -11.26
N ASP A 198 -5.53 -11.23 -11.41
CA ASP A 198 -6.37 -12.31 -11.93
C ASP A 198 -7.58 -12.59 -11.01
N ALA A 199 -7.37 -12.60 -9.69
CA ALA A 199 -8.47 -12.72 -8.72
C ALA A 199 -9.50 -11.59 -8.88
N ARG A 200 -9.04 -10.32 -8.93
CA ARG A 200 -9.92 -9.16 -9.14
C ARG A 200 -10.69 -9.25 -10.45
N ALA A 201 -10.03 -9.65 -11.54
CA ALA A 201 -10.69 -9.85 -12.84
C ALA A 201 -11.81 -10.91 -12.76
N ARG A 202 -11.60 -12.00 -12.02
CA ARG A 202 -12.64 -13.02 -11.79
C ARG A 202 -13.84 -12.49 -11.00
N LEU A 203 -13.64 -11.56 -10.05
CA LEU A 203 -14.75 -10.89 -9.35
C LEU A 203 -15.53 -9.97 -10.30
N VAL A 204 -14.84 -9.25 -11.19
CA VAL A 204 -15.51 -8.35 -12.16
C VAL A 204 -16.42 -9.14 -13.11
N GLU A 205 -16.01 -10.35 -13.50
CA GLU A 205 -16.82 -11.25 -14.33
C GLU A 205 -18.07 -11.81 -13.59
N LYS A 206 -18.21 -11.59 -12.28
CA LYS A 206 -19.31 -12.08 -11.43
C LYS A 206 -19.87 -10.95 -10.56
N PRO A 207 -20.67 -10.03 -11.14
CA PRO A 207 -21.08 -8.79 -10.47
C PRO A 207 -22.03 -9.00 -9.29
N ASP A 208 -22.89 -10.02 -9.32
CA ASP A 208 -23.77 -10.35 -8.19
C ASP A 208 -23.06 -11.26 -7.19
N LEU A 209 -22.74 -10.70 -6.01
CA LEU A 209 -22.11 -11.43 -4.92
C LEU A 209 -22.96 -11.38 -3.64
N PRO A 210 -24.14 -12.05 -3.60
CA PRO A 210 -24.93 -12.18 -2.38
C PRO A 210 -24.10 -12.69 -1.18
N ALA A 211 -23.13 -13.57 -1.46
CA ALA A 211 -22.21 -14.12 -0.48
C ALA A 211 -21.33 -13.06 0.22
N LEU A 212 -21.15 -11.88 -0.37
CA LEU A 212 -20.33 -10.78 0.17
C LEU A 212 -21.17 -9.61 0.67
N ALA A 213 -22.48 -9.59 0.44
CA ALA A 213 -23.36 -8.49 0.83
C ALA A 213 -23.35 -8.22 2.35
N ALA A 214 -23.35 -9.28 3.17
CA ALA A 214 -23.26 -9.14 4.62
C ALA A 214 -21.92 -8.53 5.07
N LEU A 215 -20.81 -8.95 4.47
CA LEU A 215 -19.48 -8.41 4.76
C LEU A 215 -19.36 -6.94 4.31
N ARG A 216 -19.92 -6.63 3.14
CA ARG A 216 -20.02 -5.25 2.64
C ARG A 216 -20.74 -4.36 3.64
N ALA A 217 -21.97 -4.72 4.03
CA ALA A 217 -22.75 -3.96 4.99
C ALA A 217 -22.06 -3.82 6.35
N ALA A 218 -21.32 -4.84 6.79
CA ALA A 218 -20.56 -4.78 8.03
C ALA A 218 -19.40 -3.78 7.98
N LEU A 219 -18.64 -3.78 6.89
CA LEU A 219 -17.56 -2.81 6.67
C LEU A 219 -18.11 -1.39 6.51
N GLU A 220 -19.19 -1.21 5.75
CA GLU A 220 -19.88 0.08 5.62
C GLU A 220 -20.31 0.61 6.99
N ASN A 221 -20.96 -0.22 7.81
CA ASN A 221 -21.44 0.17 9.14
C ASN A 221 -20.31 0.45 10.15
N ALA A 222 -19.21 -0.31 10.10
CA ALA A 222 -18.12 -0.16 11.07
C ALA A 222 -17.17 0.99 10.73
N LEU A 223 -16.99 1.27 9.43
CA LEU A 223 -16.03 2.25 8.92
C LEU A 223 -16.69 3.55 8.44
N GLY A 224 -18.02 3.59 8.32
CA GLY A 224 -18.74 4.73 7.77
C GLY A 224 -18.45 4.95 6.29
N LEU A 225 -18.32 3.84 5.54
CA LEU A 225 -18.07 3.83 4.09
C LEU A 225 -19.37 3.47 3.35
N HIS A 226 -19.47 3.90 2.09
CA HIS A 226 -20.58 3.63 1.17
C HIS A 226 -20.00 3.17 -0.18
N PHE A 227 -20.31 1.95 -0.61
CA PHE A 227 -19.72 1.38 -1.83
C PHE A 227 -20.66 1.41 -3.06
N GLU A 228 -21.70 2.26 -3.04
CA GLU A 228 -22.78 2.25 -4.05
C GLU A 228 -22.37 2.79 -5.43
N THR A 229 -21.34 3.64 -5.47
CA THR A 229 -20.80 4.20 -6.71
C THR A 229 -19.88 3.19 -7.41
N GLU A 230 -19.63 3.38 -8.71
CA GLU A 230 -18.70 2.54 -9.48
C GLU A 230 -17.29 2.53 -8.85
N ASP A 231 -16.81 3.70 -8.43
CA ASP A 231 -15.55 3.85 -7.70
C ASP A 231 -15.58 3.12 -6.34
N GLY A 232 -16.71 3.20 -5.62
CA GLY A 232 -16.94 2.50 -4.36
C GLY A 232 -16.91 0.97 -4.51
N GLU A 233 -17.53 0.44 -5.56
CA GLU A 233 -17.53 -0.99 -5.87
C GLU A 233 -16.13 -1.50 -6.25
N HIS A 234 -15.41 -0.75 -7.09
CA HIS A 234 -14.02 -1.07 -7.41
C HIS A 234 -13.15 -1.08 -6.15
N PHE A 235 -13.27 -0.05 -5.31
CA PHE A 235 -12.56 0.06 -4.04
C PHE A 235 -12.86 -1.14 -3.11
N PHE A 236 -14.13 -1.51 -2.98
CA PHE A 236 -14.55 -2.65 -2.17
C PHE A 236 -13.90 -3.95 -2.65
N ARG A 237 -14.02 -4.28 -3.94
CA ARG A 237 -13.44 -5.50 -4.53
C ARG A 237 -11.92 -5.54 -4.37
N SER A 238 -11.24 -4.42 -4.65
CA SER A 238 -9.79 -4.32 -4.48
C SER A 238 -9.39 -4.50 -3.02
N THR A 239 -10.15 -3.97 -2.06
CA THR A 239 -9.89 -4.14 -0.63
C THR A 239 -10.04 -5.60 -0.18
N LEU A 240 -11.05 -6.32 -0.67
CA LEU A 240 -11.24 -7.74 -0.35
C LEU A 240 -10.09 -8.60 -0.88
N ILE A 241 -9.69 -8.38 -2.14
CA ILE A 241 -8.57 -9.10 -2.75
C ILE A 241 -7.28 -8.81 -2.01
N GLN A 242 -7.00 -7.55 -1.69
CA GLN A 242 -5.81 -7.21 -0.90
C GLN A 242 -5.83 -7.89 0.46
N THR A 243 -6.97 -7.90 1.15
CA THR A 243 -7.11 -8.54 2.48
C THR A 243 -6.82 -10.04 2.40
N LEU A 244 -7.32 -10.75 1.39
CA LEU A 244 -7.04 -12.16 1.17
C LEU A 244 -5.54 -12.40 0.95
N PHE A 245 -4.93 -11.67 0.03
CA PHE A 245 -3.54 -11.90 -0.36
C PHE A 245 -2.56 -11.50 0.75
N TYR A 246 -2.82 -10.39 1.45
CA TYR A 246 -2.04 -10.01 2.62
C TYR A 246 -2.26 -10.94 3.81
N GLY A 247 -3.47 -11.48 3.99
CA GLY A 247 -3.73 -12.50 4.99
C GLY A 247 -2.90 -13.77 4.75
N VAL A 248 -2.90 -14.29 3.52
CA VAL A 248 -2.07 -15.45 3.13
C VAL A 248 -0.59 -15.16 3.31
N PHE A 249 -0.10 -14.02 2.82
CA PHE A 249 1.30 -13.64 2.94
C PHE A 249 1.73 -13.46 4.40
N SER A 250 0.93 -12.77 5.22
CA SER A 250 1.24 -12.55 6.63
C SER A 250 1.24 -13.87 7.40
N ALA A 251 0.29 -14.76 7.11
CA ALA A 251 0.29 -16.10 7.68
C ALA A 251 1.54 -16.89 7.28
N TRP A 252 2.00 -16.79 6.02
CA TRP A 252 3.24 -17.44 5.59
C TRP A 252 4.49 -16.91 6.30
N VAL A 253 4.59 -15.58 6.49
CA VAL A 253 5.66 -14.94 7.25
C VAL A 253 5.68 -15.42 8.70
N LEU A 254 4.53 -15.36 9.38
CA LEU A 254 4.40 -15.80 10.78
C LEU A 254 4.65 -17.30 10.93
N TRP A 255 4.12 -18.11 10.01
CA TRP A 255 4.38 -19.55 9.94
C TRP A 255 5.88 -19.82 9.85
N HIS A 256 6.62 -19.12 8.99
CA HIS A 256 8.08 -19.31 8.92
C HIS A 256 8.77 -18.88 10.22
N GLN A 257 8.39 -17.76 10.82
CA GLN A 257 9.01 -17.26 12.05
C GLN A 257 8.84 -18.17 13.25
N ASP A 258 7.69 -18.85 13.35
CA ASP A 258 7.44 -19.78 14.46
C ASP A 258 8.42 -20.96 14.45
N GLN A 259 8.98 -21.33 13.29
CA GLN A 259 10.08 -22.30 13.22
C GLN A 259 10.91 -22.03 11.96
N PRO A 260 11.99 -21.24 12.03
CA PRO A 260 12.76 -20.83 10.86
C PRO A 260 13.42 -21.99 10.09
N GLU A 261 13.79 -23.06 10.79
CA GLU A 261 14.43 -24.26 10.21
C GLU A 261 13.42 -25.26 9.61
N ARG A 262 12.12 -24.90 9.59
CA ARG A 262 11.07 -25.83 9.20
C ARG A 262 11.17 -26.28 7.74
N ARG A 263 10.88 -27.55 7.50
CA ARG A 263 10.91 -28.20 6.18
C ARG A 263 9.54 -28.61 5.66
N ASP A 264 8.51 -28.49 6.49
CA ASP A 264 7.12 -28.62 6.05
C ASP A 264 6.77 -27.47 5.09
N ALA A 265 5.71 -27.67 4.30
CA ALA A 265 5.26 -26.70 3.32
C ALA A 265 4.08 -25.89 3.87
N PHE A 266 4.05 -24.61 3.55
CA PHE A 266 2.95 -23.75 3.95
C PHE A 266 1.65 -24.16 3.26
N ASN A 267 0.52 -23.99 3.93
CA ASN A 267 -0.80 -24.23 3.36
C ASN A 267 -1.71 -23.06 3.69
N TRP A 268 -2.04 -22.24 2.70
CA TRP A 268 -2.91 -21.08 2.87
C TRP A 268 -4.29 -21.44 3.44
N LYS A 269 -4.78 -22.67 3.23
CA LYS A 269 -6.05 -23.14 3.80
C LYS A 269 -6.00 -23.26 5.33
N LEU A 270 -4.79 -23.28 5.91
CA LEU A 270 -4.53 -23.25 7.35
C LEU A 270 -4.08 -21.88 7.84
N ALA A 271 -4.10 -20.85 6.98
CA ALA A 271 -3.61 -19.52 7.32
C ALA A 271 -4.35 -18.89 8.50
N SER A 272 -5.65 -19.14 8.65
CA SER A 272 -6.44 -18.62 9.77
C SER A 272 -5.86 -19.05 11.12
N TRP A 273 -5.44 -20.30 11.28
CA TRP A 273 -4.79 -20.79 12.50
C TRP A 273 -3.49 -20.06 12.87
N THR A 274 -2.86 -19.39 11.89
CA THR A 274 -1.61 -18.65 12.10
C THR A 274 -1.84 -17.16 12.39
N LEU A 275 -2.95 -16.59 11.91
CA LEU A 275 -3.27 -15.17 12.08
C LEU A 275 -3.67 -14.88 13.52
N ARG A 276 -2.85 -14.08 14.22
CA ARG A 276 -2.99 -13.84 15.67
C ARG A 276 -3.94 -12.71 16.05
N VAL A 277 -4.19 -11.77 15.13
CA VAL A 277 -5.04 -10.59 15.39
C VAL A 277 -6.50 -10.99 15.12
N PRO A 278 -7.41 -10.91 16.12
CA PRO A 278 -8.78 -11.42 15.99
C PRO A 278 -9.54 -10.85 14.78
N MET A 279 -9.41 -9.55 14.52
CA MET A 279 -10.08 -8.90 13.40
C MET A 279 -9.56 -9.37 12.03
N ILE A 280 -8.24 -9.53 11.90
CA ILE A 280 -7.61 -10.05 10.67
C ILE A 280 -8.03 -11.49 10.44
N HIS A 281 -7.99 -12.29 11.50
CA HIS A 281 -8.45 -13.68 11.50
C HIS A 281 -9.90 -13.76 11.03
N ALA A 282 -10.81 -12.99 11.62
CA ALA A 282 -12.23 -12.99 11.29
C ALA A 282 -12.48 -12.56 9.83
N LEU A 283 -11.87 -11.47 9.36
CA LEU A 283 -11.99 -11.06 7.96
C LEU A 283 -11.48 -12.12 6.99
N PHE A 284 -10.32 -12.71 7.30
CA PHE A 284 -9.72 -13.74 6.45
C PHE A 284 -10.56 -15.02 6.44
N GLU A 285 -11.01 -15.51 7.60
CA GLU A 285 -11.92 -16.66 7.73
C GLU A 285 -13.19 -16.44 6.90
N GLN A 286 -13.84 -15.29 7.08
CA GLN A 286 -15.05 -14.93 6.35
C GLN A 286 -14.80 -14.95 4.84
N LEU A 287 -13.65 -14.47 4.37
CA LEU A 287 -13.33 -14.44 2.94
C LEU A 287 -12.84 -15.78 2.39
N SER A 288 -12.23 -16.63 3.21
CA SER A 288 -11.57 -17.86 2.79
C SER A 288 -12.47 -19.12 2.85
N GLN A 289 -13.73 -18.96 3.27
CA GLN A 289 -14.70 -20.05 3.28
C GLN A 289 -14.90 -20.67 1.88
N PRO A 290 -14.90 -22.03 1.76
CA PRO A 290 -15.11 -22.70 0.47
C PRO A 290 -16.40 -22.30 -0.23
N SER A 291 -17.48 -22.07 0.52
CA SER A 291 -18.78 -21.62 0.00
C SER A 291 -18.73 -20.26 -0.69
N ARG A 292 -17.71 -19.43 -0.40
CA ARG A 292 -17.49 -18.12 -1.04
C ARG A 292 -16.41 -18.16 -2.12
N LEU A 293 -15.30 -18.85 -1.84
CA LEU A 293 -14.18 -18.91 -2.79
C LEU A 293 -14.46 -19.78 -4.02
N LEU A 294 -15.15 -20.91 -3.86
CA LEU A 294 -15.41 -21.84 -4.98
C LEU A 294 -16.29 -21.21 -6.07
N PRO A 295 -17.43 -20.57 -5.75
CA PRO A 295 -18.23 -19.88 -6.76
C PRO A 295 -17.47 -18.76 -7.46
N LEU A 296 -16.48 -18.16 -6.81
CA LEU A 296 -15.64 -17.10 -7.40
C LEU A 296 -14.43 -17.64 -8.17
N GLY A 297 -14.13 -18.93 -8.07
CA GLY A 297 -12.92 -19.52 -8.65
C GLY A 297 -11.63 -18.97 -8.03
N LEU A 298 -11.68 -18.50 -6.78
CA LEU A 298 -10.52 -17.91 -6.09
C LEU A 298 -9.63 -18.96 -5.43
N THR A 299 -10.18 -20.11 -5.05
CA THR A 299 -9.41 -21.21 -4.44
C THR A 299 -8.21 -21.61 -5.31
N GLU A 300 -8.43 -21.71 -6.62
CA GLU A 300 -7.38 -22.01 -7.60
C GLU A 300 -6.28 -20.94 -7.61
N VAL A 301 -6.65 -19.66 -7.54
CA VAL A 301 -5.70 -18.55 -7.52
C VAL A 301 -4.85 -18.58 -6.25
N LEU A 302 -5.47 -18.85 -5.09
CA LEU A 302 -4.75 -18.95 -3.82
C LEU A 302 -3.86 -20.20 -3.77
N ASP A 303 -4.26 -21.32 -4.39
CA ASP A 303 -3.40 -22.50 -4.56
C ASP A 303 -2.15 -22.16 -5.41
N ARG A 304 -2.30 -21.33 -6.46
CA ARG A 304 -1.16 -20.83 -7.26
C ARG A 304 -0.25 -19.91 -6.46
N VAL A 305 -0.80 -19.01 -5.64
CA VAL A 305 -0.02 -18.18 -4.69
C VAL A 305 0.79 -19.06 -3.75
N ASN A 306 0.18 -20.11 -3.22
CA ASN A 306 0.84 -21.06 -2.34
C ASN A 306 2.02 -21.76 -3.04
N GLY A 307 1.85 -22.13 -4.31
CA GLY A 307 2.94 -22.66 -5.15
C GLY A 307 4.08 -21.67 -5.43
N VAL A 308 3.80 -20.37 -5.49
CA VAL A 308 4.85 -19.33 -5.53
C VAL A 308 5.61 -19.29 -4.21
N LEU A 309 4.91 -19.27 -3.08
CA LEU A 309 5.51 -19.20 -1.74
C LEU A 309 6.38 -20.43 -1.44
N ASP A 310 6.01 -21.62 -1.92
CA ASP A 310 6.81 -22.84 -1.79
C ASP A 310 8.16 -22.76 -2.50
N ARG A 311 8.25 -21.98 -3.59
CA ARG A 311 9.46 -21.82 -4.41
C ARG A 311 10.40 -20.74 -3.88
N VAL A 312 9.99 -19.99 -2.86
CA VAL A 312 10.81 -18.93 -2.29
C VAL A 312 12.03 -19.54 -1.58
N ASP A 313 13.21 -19.06 -1.91
CA ASP A 313 14.42 -19.27 -1.11
C ASP A 313 14.25 -18.49 0.20
N ARG A 314 13.68 -19.18 1.21
CA ARG A 314 13.30 -18.59 2.50
C ARG A 314 14.49 -17.92 3.19
N PRO A 315 15.67 -18.55 3.38
CA PRO A 315 16.83 -17.88 3.97
C PRO A 315 17.20 -16.57 3.26
N ALA A 316 17.30 -16.59 1.93
CA ALA A 316 17.68 -15.39 1.17
C ALA A 316 16.59 -14.30 1.23
N PHE A 317 15.32 -14.70 1.15
CA PHE A 317 14.18 -13.79 1.28
C PHE A 317 14.13 -13.14 2.66
N PHE A 318 14.15 -13.92 3.74
CA PHE A 318 13.98 -13.41 5.10
C PHE A 318 15.18 -12.60 5.59
N SER A 319 16.39 -12.86 5.09
CA SER A 319 17.55 -12.00 5.35
C SER A 319 17.37 -10.57 4.83
N GLN A 320 16.66 -10.38 3.71
CA GLN A 320 16.35 -9.06 3.15
C GLN A 320 15.07 -8.47 3.76
N PHE A 321 14.10 -9.33 4.11
CA PHE A 321 12.82 -8.91 4.68
C PHE A 321 12.95 -8.41 6.14
N ALA A 322 13.80 -9.05 6.95
CA ALA A 322 13.99 -8.73 8.38
C ALA A 322 14.76 -7.42 8.64
N ALA A 323 15.29 -6.75 7.61
CA ALA A 323 16.08 -5.52 7.78
C ALA A 323 15.26 -4.26 8.13
N GLY A 324 14.10 -4.39 8.80
CA GLY A 324 13.20 -3.28 9.14
C GLY A 324 12.53 -2.59 7.95
N ASN A 325 12.66 -3.13 6.73
CA ASN A 325 12.27 -2.49 5.48
C ASN A 325 11.26 -3.32 4.66
N ALA A 326 10.53 -4.25 5.31
CA ALA A 326 9.50 -5.07 4.66
C ALA A 326 8.51 -4.23 3.82
N VAL A 327 8.13 -3.04 4.31
CA VAL A 327 7.27 -2.10 3.57
C VAL A 327 7.87 -1.58 2.29
N GLN A 328 9.15 -1.20 2.33
CA GLN A 328 9.85 -0.70 1.16
C GLN A 328 10.11 -1.82 0.13
N TYR A 329 10.45 -3.04 0.59
CA TYR A 329 10.90 -4.12 -0.30
C TYR A 329 9.80 -5.06 -0.78
N PHE A 330 8.64 -5.10 -0.13
CA PHE A 330 7.53 -5.98 -0.52
C PHE A 330 6.21 -5.21 -0.74
N TYR A 331 5.75 -4.46 0.26
CA TYR A 331 4.40 -3.88 0.24
C TYR A 331 4.23 -2.77 -0.80
N GLU A 332 5.18 -1.84 -0.92
CA GLU A 332 5.14 -0.80 -1.96
C GLU A 332 5.20 -1.40 -3.38
N PRO A 333 6.16 -2.31 -3.70
CA PRO A 333 6.18 -3.02 -4.97
C PRO A 333 4.88 -3.78 -5.26
N PHE A 334 4.29 -4.44 -4.26
CA PHE A 334 3.02 -5.16 -4.42
C PHE A 334 1.90 -4.21 -4.80
N LEU A 335 1.68 -3.11 -4.06
CA LEU A 335 0.59 -2.17 -4.33
C LEU A 335 0.76 -1.50 -5.69
N GLN A 336 1.98 -1.10 -6.03
CA GLN A 336 2.31 -0.53 -7.33
C GLN A 336 1.99 -1.49 -8.47
N ALA A 337 2.32 -2.78 -8.30
CA ALA A 337 2.00 -3.78 -9.29
C ALA A 337 0.49 -4.07 -9.32
N PHE A 338 -0.17 -4.23 -8.17
CA PHE A 338 -1.55 -4.69 -8.07
C PHE A 338 -2.56 -3.66 -8.59
N ASP A 339 -2.50 -2.42 -8.10
CA ASP A 339 -3.50 -1.41 -8.44
C ASP A 339 -2.90 0.02 -8.36
N PRO A 340 -2.15 0.45 -9.39
CA PRO A 340 -1.47 1.74 -9.39
C PRO A 340 -2.46 2.92 -9.41
N GLU A 341 -3.64 2.75 -10.01
CA GLU A 341 -4.66 3.80 -10.05
C GLU A 341 -5.33 3.94 -8.69
N LEU A 342 -5.71 2.83 -8.05
CA LEU A 342 -6.22 2.87 -6.67
C LEU A 342 -5.18 3.49 -5.73
N ARG A 343 -3.89 3.14 -5.85
CA ARG A 343 -2.83 3.79 -5.06
C ARG A 343 -2.86 5.32 -5.21
N LYS A 344 -3.01 5.81 -6.44
CA LYS A 344 -3.07 7.25 -6.73
C LYS A 344 -4.37 7.89 -6.19
N GLN A 345 -5.51 7.23 -6.37
CA GLN A 345 -6.82 7.70 -5.92
C GLN A 345 -6.90 7.78 -4.40
N LEU A 346 -6.39 6.76 -3.70
CA LEU A 346 -6.36 6.74 -2.23
C LEU A 346 -5.44 7.80 -1.64
N GLY A 347 -4.51 8.35 -2.42
CA GLY A 347 -3.54 9.33 -1.94
C GLY A 347 -2.70 8.82 -0.76
N VAL A 348 -2.60 7.50 -0.59
CA VAL A 348 -1.84 6.86 0.49
C VAL A 348 -0.39 6.76 0.03
N TRP A 349 0.42 7.71 0.48
CA TRP A 349 1.85 7.77 0.20
C TRP A 349 2.61 7.15 1.35
N TYR A 350 3.50 6.20 1.04
CA TYR A 350 4.47 5.77 2.03
C TYR A 350 5.35 6.96 2.42
N THR A 351 5.44 7.22 3.72
CA THR A 351 6.24 8.33 4.22
C THR A 351 7.70 7.87 4.28
N PRO A 352 8.63 8.56 3.58
CA PRO A 352 10.04 8.24 3.63
C PRO A 352 10.57 8.11 5.08
N PRO A 353 11.39 7.09 5.40
CA PRO A 353 11.88 6.88 6.76
C PRO A 353 12.60 8.08 7.35
N GLU A 354 13.30 8.87 6.53
CA GLU A 354 14.00 10.09 6.96
C GLU A 354 13.04 11.12 7.55
N ILE A 355 11.87 11.28 6.94
CA ILE A 355 10.82 12.19 7.41
C ILE A 355 10.22 11.68 8.72
N VAL A 356 9.90 10.38 8.77
CA VAL A 356 9.31 9.75 9.96
C VAL A 356 10.27 9.89 11.16
N ARG A 357 11.55 9.54 10.98
CA ARG A 357 12.60 9.71 12.00
C ARG A 357 12.71 11.16 12.45
N TYR A 358 12.76 12.10 11.51
CA TYR A 358 12.84 13.52 11.83
C TYR A 358 11.66 14.00 12.66
N MET A 359 10.42 13.69 12.25
CA MET A 359 9.21 14.11 12.95
C MET A 359 9.13 13.52 14.37
N VAL A 360 9.38 12.21 14.51
CA VAL A 360 9.34 11.53 15.83
C VAL A 360 10.41 12.09 16.77
N ALA A 361 11.63 12.31 16.28
CA ALA A 361 12.70 12.90 17.08
C ALA A 361 12.38 14.34 17.51
N ARG A 362 11.79 15.16 16.63
CA ARG A 362 11.34 16.53 16.98
C ARG A 362 10.23 16.51 18.02
N VAL A 363 9.28 15.59 17.91
CA VAL A 363 8.22 15.41 18.92
C VAL A 363 8.84 15.02 20.27
N ASP A 364 9.76 14.05 20.31
CA ASP A 364 10.44 13.64 21.54
C ASP A 364 11.20 14.80 22.20
N ALA A 365 11.94 15.58 21.41
CA ALA A 365 12.64 16.77 21.90
C ALA A 365 11.69 17.79 22.52
N VAL A 366 10.60 18.10 21.83
CA VAL A 366 9.60 19.06 22.30
C VAL A 366 8.85 18.58 23.54
N LEU A 367 8.59 17.29 23.70
CA LEU A 367 8.04 16.75 24.95
C LEU A 367 8.95 17.05 26.14
N ARG A 368 10.27 16.92 25.95
CA ARG A 368 11.28 17.19 26.97
C ARG A 368 11.46 18.68 27.24
N GLU A 369 11.52 19.49 26.18
CA GLU A 369 11.89 20.91 26.24
C GLU A 369 10.71 21.85 26.53
N GLU A 370 9.51 21.54 26.03
CA GLU A 370 8.34 22.43 26.11
C GLU A 370 7.26 21.94 27.06
N LEU A 371 7.17 20.63 27.32
CA LEU A 371 6.18 20.04 28.23
C LEU A 371 6.78 19.48 29.53
N ASP A 372 8.09 19.63 29.72
CA ASP A 372 8.84 19.16 30.90
C ASP A 372 8.69 17.66 31.19
N ILE A 373 8.57 16.86 30.12
CA ILE A 373 8.47 15.39 30.22
C ILE A 373 9.85 14.79 29.94
N ALA A 374 10.65 14.61 30.99
CA ALA A 374 12.07 14.24 30.88
C ALA A 374 12.35 12.96 30.06
N ASP A 375 11.50 11.95 30.20
CA ASP A 375 11.60 10.68 29.46
C ASP A 375 11.02 10.76 28.04
N GLY A 376 10.51 11.92 27.62
CA GLY A 376 9.96 12.17 26.29
C GLY A 376 8.87 11.15 25.93
N LEU A 377 9.01 10.50 24.78
CA LEU A 377 8.08 9.48 24.32
C LEU A 377 8.05 8.22 25.21
N ALA A 378 9.08 7.96 26.01
CA ALA A 378 9.14 6.79 26.89
C ALA A 378 8.30 6.94 28.16
N ASP A 379 7.93 8.17 28.55
CA ASP A 379 7.16 8.44 29.75
C ASP A 379 5.77 7.74 29.68
N PRO A 380 5.34 7.01 30.73
CA PRO A 380 4.04 6.34 30.78
C PRO A 380 2.83 7.27 30.60
N GLN A 381 2.96 8.57 30.92
CA GLN A 381 1.89 9.55 30.75
C GLN A 381 1.69 9.97 29.28
N VAL A 382 2.64 9.65 28.40
CA VAL A 382 2.59 10.04 26.98
C VAL A 382 1.86 8.98 26.18
N PHE A 383 0.58 9.27 25.94
CA PHE A 383 -0.26 8.56 24.99
C PHE A 383 -0.10 9.20 23.61
N VAL A 384 0.18 8.36 22.62
CA VAL A 384 0.49 8.73 21.25
C VAL A 384 -0.58 8.17 20.32
N LEU A 385 -1.03 8.97 19.37
CA LEU A 385 -1.95 8.54 18.31
C LEU A 385 -1.38 8.92 16.93
N ASP A 386 -1.29 7.92 16.05
CA ASP A 386 -1.28 8.16 14.61
C ASP A 386 -2.68 7.87 14.05
N PRO A 387 -3.45 8.90 13.65
CA PRO A 387 -4.83 8.73 13.22
C PRO A 387 -4.97 8.16 11.80
N CYS A 388 -3.87 7.98 11.07
CA CYS A 388 -3.85 7.48 9.70
C CYS A 388 -2.56 6.69 9.50
N CYS A 389 -2.40 5.63 10.30
CA CYS A 389 -1.11 5.01 10.51
C CYS A 389 -0.56 4.27 9.29
N GLY A 390 -1.41 3.96 8.31
CA GLY A 390 -1.00 3.19 7.14
C GLY A 390 -0.39 1.88 7.57
N THR A 391 0.85 1.66 7.12
CA THR A 391 1.65 0.47 7.45
C THR A 391 2.38 0.58 8.79
N GLY A 392 2.08 1.59 9.63
CA GLY A 392 2.60 1.72 10.99
C GLY A 392 3.99 2.33 11.10
N ALA A 393 4.41 3.15 10.12
CA ALA A 393 5.76 3.73 10.08
C ALA A 393 6.05 4.64 11.29
N TYR A 394 5.15 5.58 11.63
CA TYR A 394 5.32 6.44 12.80
C TYR A 394 5.26 5.66 14.11
N LEU A 395 4.37 4.66 14.22
CA LEU A 395 4.27 3.83 15.42
C LEU A 395 5.56 3.03 15.67
N THR A 396 6.12 2.46 14.59
CA THR A 396 7.40 1.76 14.61
C THR A 396 8.50 2.66 15.15
N GLU A 397 8.58 3.89 14.65
CA GLU A 397 9.64 4.81 15.02
C GLU A 397 9.45 5.40 16.43
N VAL A 398 8.20 5.63 16.86
CA VAL A 398 7.87 5.97 18.25
C VAL A 398 8.34 4.85 19.19
N LEU A 399 8.04 3.58 18.89
CA LEU A 399 8.50 2.46 19.70
C LEU A 399 10.02 2.31 19.70
N ARG A 400 10.69 2.64 18.58
CA ARG A 400 12.16 2.68 18.52
C ARG A 400 12.73 3.72 19.49
N HIS A 401 12.18 4.93 19.52
CA HIS A 401 12.58 5.98 20.47
C HIS A 401 12.34 5.55 21.92
N ILE A 402 11.18 4.94 22.21
CA ILE A 402 10.86 4.39 23.53
C ILE A 402 11.90 3.33 23.92
N LYS A 403 12.21 2.39 23.03
CA LYS A 403 13.21 1.35 23.26
C LYS A 403 14.57 1.93 23.60
N VAL A 404 15.08 2.85 22.78
CA VAL A 404 16.39 3.49 22.99
C VAL A 404 16.46 4.11 24.39
N ARG A 405 15.42 4.86 24.78
CA ARG A 405 15.37 5.49 26.11
C ARG A 405 15.31 4.46 27.25
N LEU A 406 14.51 3.40 27.10
CA LEU A 406 14.42 2.33 28.11
C LEU A 406 15.73 1.55 28.25
N ASP A 407 16.46 1.36 27.15
CA ASP A 407 17.79 0.74 27.15
C ASP A 407 18.82 1.64 27.87
N GLU A 408 18.80 2.96 27.63
CA GLU A 408 19.63 3.95 28.34
C GLU A 408 19.38 3.98 29.85
N GLN A 409 18.15 3.72 30.29
CA GLN A 409 17.79 3.63 31.71
C GLN A 409 18.33 2.36 32.39
N GLY A 410 18.93 1.41 31.65
CA GLY A 410 19.57 0.22 32.22
C GLY A 410 18.60 -0.78 32.84
N LEU A 411 17.35 -0.82 32.38
CA LEU A 411 16.27 -1.63 32.99
C LEU A 411 16.36 -3.15 32.73
N GLY A 412 17.33 -3.60 31.93
CA GLY A 412 17.52 -5.02 31.61
C GLY A 412 16.25 -5.66 31.04
N GLY A 413 15.86 -6.83 31.56
CA GLY A 413 14.67 -7.56 31.11
C GLY A 413 13.33 -6.81 31.26
N LEU A 414 13.27 -5.78 32.12
CA LEU A 414 12.06 -4.96 32.28
C LEU A 414 11.85 -3.99 31.09
N ALA A 415 12.89 -3.66 30.33
CA ALA A 415 12.78 -2.80 29.15
C ALA A 415 11.84 -3.41 28.10
N GLY A 416 11.98 -4.71 27.82
CA GLY A 416 11.10 -5.43 26.88
C GLY A 416 9.64 -5.44 27.34
N ALA A 417 9.39 -5.68 28.63
CA ALA A 417 8.04 -5.66 29.19
C ALA A 417 7.39 -4.27 29.12
N ARG A 418 8.14 -3.20 29.42
CA ARG A 418 7.65 -1.82 29.33
C ARG A 418 7.42 -1.37 27.88
N LEU A 419 8.30 -1.77 26.97
CA LEU A 419 8.14 -1.51 25.54
C LEU A 419 6.88 -2.20 24.99
N LYS A 420 6.67 -3.47 25.35
CA LYS A 420 5.44 -4.19 25.02
C LYS A 420 4.22 -3.48 25.59
N GLN A 421 4.24 -3.14 26.88
CA GLN A 421 3.13 -2.41 27.50
C GLN A 421 2.84 -1.09 26.78
N ALA A 422 3.86 -0.37 26.33
CA ALA A 422 3.69 0.84 25.55
C ALA A 422 2.95 0.59 24.21
N ALA A 423 3.39 -0.44 23.47
CA ALA A 423 2.80 -0.82 22.18
C ALA A 423 1.33 -1.29 22.29
N LEU A 424 0.95 -1.86 23.43
CA LEU A 424 -0.39 -2.36 23.70
C LEU A 424 -1.36 -1.28 24.17
N ALA A 425 -0.88 -0.35 25.02
CA ALA A 425 -1.77 0.46 25.86
C ALA A 425 -1.63 1.97 25.70
N ARG A 426 -0.61 2.49 25.01
CA ARG A 426 -0.43 3.96 24.86
C ARG A 426 0.05 4.43 23.49
N VAL A 427 0.58 3.56 22.65
CA VAL A 427 0.95 3.88 21.26
C VAL A 427 -0.16 3.36 20.35
N PHE A 428 -0.97 4.26 19.84
CA PHE A 428 -2.17 3.94 19.09
C PHE A 428 -2.06 4.30 17.62
N GLY A 429 -2.63 3.45 16.76
CA GLY A 429 -2.78 3.69 15.33
C GLY A 429 -4.21 3.50 14.88
N PHE A 430 -4.74 4.39 14.06
CA PHE A 430 -5.99 4.18 13.34
C PHE A 430 -5.71 4.02 11.85
N GLU A 431 -6.38 3.05 11.24
CA GLU A 431 -6.32 2.82 9.80
C GLU A 431 -7.72 2.50 9.29
N LEU A 432 -8.06 3.04 8.12
CA LEU A 432 -9.35 2.84 7.47
C LEU A 432 -9.35 1.58 6.60
N LEU A 433 -8.20 1.25 6.01
CA LEU A 433 -8.04 0.19 5.03
C LEU A 433 -7.55 -1.12 5.69
N PRO A 434 -8.27 -2.25 5.53
CA PRO A 434 -7.86 -3.55 6.10
C PRO A 434 -6.44 -4.00 5.71
N ALA A 435 -6.02 -3.71 4.48
CA ALA A 435 -4.73 -4.12 3.96
C ALA A 435 -3.54 -3.49 4.72
N PRO A 436 -3.34 -2.15 4.73
CA PRO A 436 -2.27 -1.54 5.51
C PRO A 436 -2.42 -1.79 7.02
N TYR A 437 -3.64 -1.96 7.53
CA TYR A 437 -3.88 -2.39 8.91
C TYR A 437 -3.23 -3.76 9.23
N VAL A 438 -3.35 -4.75 8.33
CA VAL A 438 -2.66 -6.05 8.47
C VAL A 438 -1.15 -5.87 8.46
N VAL A 439 -0.65 -5.03 7.55
CA VAL A 439 0.79 -4.75 7.42
C VAL A 439 1.36 -4.12 8.68
N ALA A 440 0.66 -3.13 9.25
CA ALA A 440 1.07 -2.47 10.48
C ALA A 440 1.22 -3.48 11.63
N HIS A 441 0.26 -4.39 11.77
CA HIS A 441 0.32 -5.45 12.78
C HIS A 441 1.49 -6.41 12.57
N LEU A 442 1.71 -6.85 11.32
CA LEU A 442 2.84 -7.72 11.01
C LEU A 442 4.15 -7.02 11.35
N GLN A 443 4.40 -5.85 10.78
CA GLN A 443 5.65 -5.10 10.97
C GLN A 443 5.96 -4.82 12.43
N LEU A 444 5.00 -4.28 13.18
CA LEU A 444 5.18 -3.99 14.60
C LEU A 444 5.42 -5.27 15.41
N GLY A 445 4.70 -6.35 15.09
CA GLY A 445 4.90 -7.66 15.71
C GLY A 445 6.31 -8.21 15.49
N LEU A 446 6.85 -8.10 14.27
CA LEU A 446 8.20 -8.57 13.94
C LEU A 446 9.26 -7.78 14.70
N LEU A 447 9.14 -6.46 14.71
CA LEU A 447 10.09 -5.58 15.40
C LEU A 447 10.07 -5.81 16.92
N LEU A 448 8.89 -5.97 17.51
CA LEU A 448 8.79 -6.29 18.93
C LEU A 448 9.39 -7.65 19.24
N HIS A 449 9.21 -8.66 18.38
CA HIS A 449 9.85 -9.95 18.54
C HIS A 449 11.38 -9.84 18.50
N GLU A 450 11.94 -9.15 17.50
CA GLU A 450 13.38 -8.87 17.38
C GLU A 450 13.96 -8.13 18.59
N TRP A 451 13.16 -7.27 19.23
CA TRP A 451 13.54 -6.52 20.42
C TRP A 451 13.26 -7.23 21.75
N GLY A 452 12.86 -8.51 21.72
CA GLY A 452 12.59 -9.31 22.93
C GLY A 452 11.28 -8.94 23.64
N ALA A 453 10.39 -8.22 22.96
CA ALA A 453 9.07 -7.77 23.43
C ALA A 453 7.92 -8.53 22.73
N THR A 454 8.11 -9.83 22.49
CA THR A 454 7.20 -10.70 21.75
C THR A 454 5.76 -10.64 22.29
N LEU A 455 4.79 -10.65 21.36
CA LEU A 455 3.36 -10.77 21.67
C LEU A 455 3.00 -12.24 21.91
N TYR A 456 2.41 -12.51 23.06
CA TYR A 456 2.00 -13.85 23.47
C TYR A 456 0.50 -14.05 23.39
N ARG A 457 0.10 -15.31 23.28
CA ARG A 457 -1.25 -15.73 23.58
C ARG A 457 -1.32 -16.11 25.04
N ASP A 458 -2.26 -15.53 25.76
CA ASP A 458 -2.61 -15.96 27.11
C ASP A 458 -3.26 -17.35 27.01
N GLU A 459 -2.60 -18.36 27.58
CA GLU A 459 -3.08 -19.75 27.55
C GLU A 459 -4.31 -19.97 28.44
N ALA A 460 -4.50 -19.16 29.49
CA ALA A 460 -5.62 -19.29 30.42
C ALA A 460 -6.90 -18.66 29.88
N THR A 461 -6.80 -17.51 29.20
CA THR A 461 -7.96 -16.81 28.60
C THR A 461 -8.13 -17.13 27.11
N GLY A 462 -7.12 -17.71 26.48
CA GLY A 462 -7.07 -17.93 25.03
C GLY A 462 -6.90 -16.64 24.21
N GLN A 463 -6.77 -15.48 24.85
CA GLN A 463 -6.68 -14.16 24.20
C GLN A 463 -5.25 -13.86 23.75
N THR A 464 -5.09 -13.29 22.56
CA THR A 464 -3.78 -12.87 22.06
C THR A 464 -3.50 -11.43 22.44
N GLU A 465 -2.31 -11.15 22.97
CA GLU A 465 -1.81 -9.78 23.11
C GLU A 465 -1.87 -9.08 21.75
N ARG A 466 -2.49 -7.90 21.73
CA ARG A 466 -2.78 -7.15 20.51
C ARG A 466 -2.24 -5.74 20.63
N LEU A 467 -1.64 -5.27 19.54
CA LEU A 467 -1.14 -3.90 19.41
C LEU A 467 -2.28 -2.88 19.50
N GLY A 468 -1.94 -1.65 19.89
CA GLY A 468 -2.86 -0.50 19.90
C GLY A 468 -3.27 0.00 18.51
N VAL A 469 -3.30 -0.84 17.48
CA VAL A 469 -3.67 -0.46 16.11
C VAL A 469 -5.10 -0.90 15.82
N TYR A 470 -5.95 -0.02 15.29
CA TYR A 470 -7.38 -0.26 15.12
C TYR A 470 -7.87 0.03 13.71
N LEU A 471 -8.72 -0.86 13.18
CA LEU A 471 -9.42 -0.65 11.93
C LEU A 471 -10.66 0.23 12.18
N THR A 472 -10.56 1.52 11.87
CA THR A 472 -11.60 2.51 12.17
C THR A 472 -11.42 3.77 11.30
N ASN A 473 -12.50 4.52 11.10
CA ASN A 473 -12.40 5.89 10.58
C ASN A 473 -11.97 6.84 11.71
N ALA A 474 -10.82 7.49 11.57
CA ALA A 474 -10.28 8.38 12.59
C ALA A 474 -11.02 9.72 12.72
N LEU A 475 -11.86 10.10 11.76
CA LEU A 475 -12.61 11.37 11.78
C LEU A 475 -14.00 11.25 12.42
N THR A 476 -14.47 10.02 12.67
CA THR A 476 -15.80 9.75 13.23
C THR A 476 -15.73 9.01 14.57
N GLY A 477 -16.86 8.96 15.28
CA GLY A 477 -16.99 8.19 16.53
C GLY A 477 -16.33 8.85 17.74
N TRP A 478 -16.05 10.15 17.66
CA TRP A 478 -15.60 10.97 18.80
C TRP A 478 -16.78 11.36 19.70
N GLN A 479 -17.98 11.46 19.12
CA GLN A 479 -19.23 11.66 19.85
C GLN A 479 -19.92 10.33 20.19
N PRO A 480 -20.81 10.31 21.20
CA PRO A 480 -21.74 9.19 21.38
C PRO A 480 -22.62 8.99 20.12
N PRO A 481 -22.91 7.74 19.71
CA PRO A 481 -23.81 7.49 18.60
C PRO A 481 -25.23 7.91 18.97
N ASP A 482 -25.93 8.43 17.96
CA ASP A 482 -27.38 8.61 17.95
C ASP A 482 -28.12 7.26 17.96
N ASP A 483 -29.45 7.30 17.95
CA ASP A 483 -30.25 6.07 18.04
C ASP A 483 -30.08 5.16 16.81
N ASP A 484 -29.94 5.73 15.61
CA ASP A 484 -29.63 4.98 14.39
C ASP A 484 -28.23 4.36 14.45
N GLY A 485 -27.24 5.10 14.94
CA GLY A 485 -25.90 4.61 15.22
C GLY A 485 -25.90 3.44 16.21
N LYS A 486 -26.70 3.50 17.29
CA LYS A 486 -26.84 2.38 18.24
C LYS A 486 -27.45 1.14 17.58
N GLN A 487 -28.44 1.31 16.73
CA GLN A 487 -29.05 0.19 15.99
C GLN A 487 -28.05 -0.45 15.03
N ARG A 488 -27.34 0.34 14.22
CA ARG A 488 -26.27 -0.14 13.34
C ARG A 488 -25.20 -0.91 14.10
N LEU A 489 -24.73 -0.37 15.23
CA LEU A 489 -23.73 -1.03 16.07
C LEU A 489 -24.25 -2.33 16.69
N THR A 490 -25.53 -2.39 17.06
CA THR A 490 -26.16 -3.61 17.57
C THR A 490 -26.21 -4.69 16.50
N GLN A 491 -26.65 -4.33 15.28
CA GLN A 491 -26.66 -5.24 14.14
C GLN A 491 -25.24 -5.71 13.76
N LEU A 492 -24.26 -4.80 13.81
CA LEU A 492 -22.86 -5.14 13.60
C LEU A 492 -22.38 -6.20 14.60
N GLY A 493 -22.72 -6.03 15.89
CA GLY A 493 -22.35 -7.00 16.93
C GLY A 493 -22.99 -8.36 16.77
N LEU A 494 -24.21 -8.43 16.21
CA LEU A 494 -24.90 -9.69 15.93
C LEU A 494 -24.27 -10.43 14.74
N ASN A 495 -23.83 -9.72 13.71
CA ASN A 495 -23.33 -10.32 12.46
C ASN A 495 -21.81 -10.52 12.46
N PHE A 496 -21.05 -9.62 13.10
CA PHE A 496 -19.59 -9.55 13.10
C PHE A 496 -19.06 -9.07 14.46
N PRO A 497 -19.10 -9.92 15.50
CA PRO A 497 -18.73 -9.54 16.86
C PRO A 497 -17.27 -9.05 16.98
N GLU A 498 -16.34 -9.58 16.18
CA GLU A 498 -14.94 -9.14 16.18
C GLU A 498 -14.79 -7.72 15.63
N LEU A 499 -15.53 -7.38 14.58
CA LEU A 499 -15.55 -6.02 14.03
C LEU A 499 -16.22 -5.03 14.98
N ARG A 500 -17.22 -5.49 15.74
CA ARG A 500 -17.81 -4.69 16.83
C ARG A 500 -16.82 -4.46 17.96
N ALA A 501 -16.08 -5.48 18.39
CA ALA A 501 -15.04 -5.35 19.42
C ALA A 501 -13.92 -4.41 18.97
N GLU A 502 -13.50 -4.51 17.71
CA GLU A 502 -12.53 -3.62 17.08
C GLU A 502 -12.99 -2.15 17.12
N HIS A 503 -14.24 -1.91 16.72
CA HIS A 503 -14.87 -0.59 16.77
C HIS A 503 -14.93 -0.03 18.21
N ASP A 504 -15.38 -0.85 19.17
CA ASP A 504 -15.54 -0.40 20.56
C ASP A 504 -14.20 -0.09 21.23
N ALA A 505 -13.15 -0.87 20.92
CA ALA A 505 -11.81 -0.61 21.42
C ALA A 505 -11.22 0.68 20.83
N ALA A 506 -11.43 0.94 19.52
CA ALA A 506 -11.04 2.20 18.90
C ALA A 506 -11.78 3.40 19.53
N ARG A 507 -13.07 3.24 19.81
CA ARG A 507 -13.90 4.26 20.46
C ARG A 507 -13.44 4.58 21.87
N ALA A 508 -13.01 3.58 22.64
CA ALA A 508 -12.43 3.79 23.97
C ALA A 508 -11.15 4.65 23.88
N VAL A 509 -10.29 4.41 22.88
CA VAL A 509 -9.14 5.28 22.61
C VAL A 509 -9.57 6.72 22.32
N LYS A 510 -10.53 6.90 21.41
CA LYS A 510 -11.01 8.23 21.00
C LYS A 510 -11.59 9.05 22.15
N ARG A 511 -12.30 8.41 23.07
CA ARG A 511 -13.18 9.11 24.05
C ARG A 511 -12.67 9.10 25.48
N GLU A 512 -11.86 8.11 25.85
CA GLU A 512 -11.47 7.87 27.25
C GLU A 512 -9.97 8.09 27.49
N ARG A 513 -9.13 7.99 26.45
CA ARG A 513 -7.69 8.16 26.59
C ARG A 513 -7.31 9.63 26.39
N ARG A 514 -6.52 10.14 27.32
CA ARG A 514 -5.93 11.47 27.23
C ARG A 514 -4.69 11.44 26.35
N ILE A 515 -4.85 11.65 25.05
CA ILE A 515 -3.75 11.61 24.09
C ILE A 515 -2.93 12.91 24.19
N LEU A 516 -1.61 12.79 24.36
CA LEU A 516 -0.70 13.95 24.45
C LEU A 516 0.04 14.22 23.16
N VAL A 517 0.19 13.23 22.28
CA VAL A 517 0.87 13.38 21.00
C VAL A 517 -0.03 12.84 19.90
N ILE A 518 -0.29 13.67 18.90
CA ILE A 518 -0.93 13.23 17.65
C ILE A 518 0.01 13.54 16.50
N LEU A 519 0.47 12.51 15.78
CA LEU A 519 1.43 12.67 14.69
C LEU A 519 1.09 11.76 13.50
N GLY A 520 1.58 12.09 12.31
CA GLY A 520 1.33 11.24 11.14
C GLY A 520 1.42 11.96 9.80
N ASN A 521 0.95 11.29 8.76
CA ASN A 521 0.82 11.82 7.39
C ASN A 521 -0.64 11.68 6.93
N PRO A 522 -1.51 12.67 7.23
CA PRO A 522 -2.90 12.63 6.81
C PRO A 522 -3.07 12.51 5.29
N PRO A 523 -4.13 11.82 4.82
CA PRO A 523 -4.41 11.70 3.39
C PRO A 523 -4.69 13.05 2.73
N TYR A 524 -4.20 13.20 1.50
CA TYR A 524 -4.30 14.44 0.70
C TYR A 524 -5.62 14.52 -0.08
N ASN A 525 -6.19 13.36 -0.44
CA ASN A 525 -7.42 13.23 -1.21
C ASN A 525 -8.49 12.51 -0.37
N GLY A 526 -9.76 12.79 -0.63
CA GLY A 526 -10.88 12.07 -0.01
C GLY A 526 -10.99 10.63 -0.51
N PHE A 527 -11.45 9.72 0.35
CA PHE A 527 -11.85 8.37 -0.06
C PHE A 527 -13.26 8.39 -0.65
N ALA A 528 -13.48 7.62 -1.73
CA ALA A 528 -14.82 7.47 -2.29
C ALA A 528 -15.77 6.86 -1.26
N GLY A 529 -16.96 7.46 -1.10
CA GLY A 529 -18.03 6.88 -0.29
C GLY A 529 -17.96 7.11 1.22
N VAL A 530 -17.07 7.95 1.75
CA VAL A 530 -17.04 8.23 3.20
C VAL A 530 -18.26 9.06 3.62
N ALA A 531 -18.90 8.68 4.73
CA ALA A 531 -20.00 9.43 5.32
C ALA A 531 -19.58 10.86 5.70
N MET A 532 -20.29 11.86 5.18
CA MET A 532 -19.84 13.24 5.21
C MET A 532 -20.30 14.05 6.43
N ASP A 533 -21.32 13.63 7.16
CA ASP A 533 -22.01 14.55 8.10
C ASP A 533 -21.13 14.94 9.31
N GLU A 534 -20.64 13.99 10.11
CA GLU A 534 -19.73 14.30 11.25
C GLU A 534 -18.41 14.94 10.77
N GLU A 535 -17.93 14.53 9.59
CA GLU A 535 -16.66 15.02 9.04
C GLU A 535 -16.75 16.45 8.51
N GLN A 536 -17.87 16.84 7.89
CA GLN A 536 -18.11 18.20 7.39
C GLN A 536 -18.32 19.21 8.53
N GLU A 537 -18.87 18.76 9.66
CA GLU A 537 -19.03 19.56 10.87
C GLU A 537 -17.69 20.00 11.45
N LEU A 538 -16.66 19.15 11.38
CA LEU A 538 -15.32 19.46 11.93
C LEU A 538 -14.82 20.82 11.44
N THR A 539 -14.90 21.07 10.14
CA THR A 539 -14.27 22.25 9.51
C THR A 539 -15.06 23.54 9.73
N ARG A 540 -16.29 23.48 10.30
CA ARG A 540 -17.07 24.69 10.65
C ARG A 540 -16.31 25.63 11.58
N ALA A 541 -15.51 25.10 12.50
CA ALA A 541 -14.69 25.89 13.41
C ALA A 541 -13.63 26.75 12.69
N TYR A 542 -13.26 26.40 11.45
CA TYR A 542 -12.31 27.16 10.63
C TYR A 542 -12.99 28.07 9.61
N ARG A 543 -14.32 27.94 9.41
CA ARG A 543 -15.09 28.79 8.48
C ARG A 543 -15.42 30.16 9.07
N GLN A 544 -15.17 30.36 10.36
CA GLN A 544 -15.39 31.63 11.07
C GLN A 544 -14.05 32.19 11.55
N THR A 545 -13.87 33.50 11.41
CA THR A 545 -12.74 34.25 11.96
C THR A 545 -13.24 35.27 12.98
N ARG A 546 -12.39 35.61 13.95
CA ARG A 546 -12.67 36.61 14.97
C ARG A 546 -12.14 37.99 14.56
N ARG A 547 -10.92 38.05 14.03
CA ARG A 547 -10.23 39.26 13.60
C ARG A 547 -9.69 39.16 12.18
N ALA A 548 -9.21 37.98 11.78
CA ALA A 548 -8.68 37.77 10.43
C ALA A 548 -9.80 37.89 9.36
N PRO A 549 -9.44 38.22 8.10
CA PRO A 549 -10.38 38.16 6.97
C PRO A 549 -11.07 36.80 6.84
N PRO A 550 -12.36 36.75 6.45
CA PRO A 550 -13.09 35.50 6.34
C PRO A 550 -12.45 34.58 5.29
N PRO A 551 -12.46 33.24 5.52
CA PRO A 551 -11.99 32.26 4.55
C PRO A 551 -12.64 32.38 3.17
N GLN A 552 -11.87 32.15 2.11
CA GLN A 552 -12.36 32.19 0.73
C GLN A 552 -12.01 30.90 -0.04
N GLY A 553 -12.93 30.40 -0.85
CA GLY A 553 -12.74 29.18 -1.66
C GLY A 553 -13.11 27.89 -0.94
N GLN A 554 -12.61 26.76 -1.44
CA GLN A 554 -13.02 25.41 -1.01
C GLN A 554 -11.92 24.62 -0.28
N GLY A 555 -10.75 25.22 -0.01
CA GLY A 555 -9.61 24.51 0.56
C GLY A 555 -9.86 23.90 1.94
N LEU A 556 -10.80 24.44 2.73
CA LEU A 556 -11.19 23.86 4.03
C LEU A 556 -11.88 22.49 3.90
N ASN A 557 -12.30 22.09 2.71
CA ASN A 557 -12.92 20.78 2.51
C ASN A 557 -11.90 19.65 2.35
N ASP A 558 -10.62 19.99 2.18
CA ASP A 558 -9.52 19.03 2.03
C ASP A 558 -9.42 18.11 3.26
N LEU A 559 -9.12 16.83 3.02
CA LEU A 559 -9.21 15.81 4.06
C LEU A 559 -8.19 16.05 5.19
N TYR A 560 -6.95 16.45 4.86
CA TYR A 560 -5.92 16.75 5.86
C TYR A 560 -6.34 17.84 6.85
N VAL A 561 -7.19 18.80 6.45
CA VAL A 561 -7.73 19.86 7.33
C VAL A 561 -8.63 19.26 8.42
N ARG A 562 -9.39 18.22 8.09
CA ARG A 562 -10.25 17.50 9.04
C ARG A 562 -9.41 16.78 10.09
N PHE A 563 -8.28 16.18 9.69
CA PHE A 563 -7.34 15.54 10.62
C PHE A 563 -6.69 16.56 11.55
N TYR A 564 -6.27 17.71 11.02
CA TYR A 564 -5.80 18.84 11.84
C TYR A 564 -6.85 19.30 12.85
N ARG A 565 -8.11 19.44 12.43
CA ARG A 565 -9.20 19.80 13.33
C ARG A 565 -9.45 18.75 14.40
N MET A 566 -9.49 17.48 14.02
CA MET A 566 -9.66 16.36 14.96
C MET A 566 -8.55 16.39 16.02
N ALA A 567 -7.29 16.49 15.58
CA ALA A 567 -6.15 16.52 16.47
C ALA A 567 -6.18 17.74 17.40
N GLU A 568 -6.46 18.92 16.83
CA GLU A 568 -6.61 20.15 17.58
C GLU A 568 -7.74 20.06 18.62
N ARG A 569 -8.91 19.56 18.23
CA ARG A 569 -10.05 19.39 19.14
C ARG A 569 -9.64 18.53 20.33
N HIS A 570 -9.00 17.41 20.07
CA HIS A 570 -8.57 16.51 21.14
C HIS A 570 -7.53 17.18 22.05
N ILE A 571 -6.48 17.78 21.50
CA ILE A 571 -5.40 18.39 22.30
C ILE A 571 -5.89 19.61 23.08
N VAL A 572 -6.70 20.47 22.48
CA VAL A 572 -7.16 21.73 23.07
C VAL A 572 -8.30 21.51 24.07
N GLU A 573 -9.32 20.74 23.67
CA GLU A 573 -10.58 20.61 24.44
C GLU A 573 -10.55 19.42 25.40
N HIS A 574 -9.89 18.31 25.06
CA HIS A 574 -9.87 17.10 25.89
C HIS A 574 -8.61 17.02 26.76
N SER A 575 -7.42 17.09 26.15
CA SER A 575 -6.17 16.95 26.89
C SER A 575 -5.71 18.23 27.59
N GLY A 576 -6.10 19.39 27.07
CA GLY A 576 -5.71 20.72 27.54
C GLY A 576 -4.25 21.11 27.24
N ARG A 577 -3.37 20.13 27.01
CA ARG A 577 -1.97 20.28 26.61
C ARG A 577 -1.57 19.14 25.66
N GLY A 578 -0.49 19.32 24.91
CA GLY A 578 0.10 18.27 24.08
C GLY A 578 0.73 18.80 22.79
N VAL A 579 1.00 17.87 21.87
CA VAL A 579 1.74 18.09 20.62
C VAL A 579 0.95 17.55 19.43
N ILE A 580 0.91 18.32 18.35
CA ILE A 580 0.45 17.87 17.03
C ILE A 580 1.61 17.96 16.05
N CYS A 581 1.90 16.89 15.31
CA CYS A 581 2.95 16.89 14.30
C CYS A 581 2.51 16.19 13.01
N PHE A 582 2.16 16.96 11.98
CA PHE A 582 1.74 16.40 10.69
C PHE A 582 2.64 16.87 9.56
N ILE A 583 2.88 15.97 8.60
CA ILE A 583 3.27 16.34 7.24
C ILE A 583 2.00 16.40 6.39
N SER A 584 1.78 17.51 5.70
CA SER A 584 0.56 17.72 4.91
C SER A 584 0.83 18.58 3.67
N ASN A 585 -0.21 18.79 2.86
CA ASN A 585 -0.21 19.86 1.87
C ASN A 585 0.10 21.19 2.58
N TYR A 586 0.99 21.99 2.01
CA TYR A 586 1.40 23.28 2.56
C TYR A 586 0.44 24.44 2.22
N SER A 587 -0.64 24.19 1.49
CA SER A 587 -1.55 25.23 0.97
C SER A 587 -2.23 26.04 2.08
N TRP A 588 -2.38 25.45 3.26
CA TRP A 588 -2.92 26.15 4.42
C TRP A 588 -1.99 27.24 4.98
N LEU A 589 -0.69 27.18 4.69
CA LEU A 589 0.28 28.15 5.21
C LEU A 589 -0.02 29.56 4.70
N ASP A 590 -0.38 29.74 3.42
CA ASP A 590 -0.64 31.07 2.84
C ASP A 590 -1.96 31.19 2.05
N GLY A 591 -2.67 30.09 1.78
CA GLY A 591 -3.92 30.11 1.04
C GLY A 591 -5.05 30.90 1.71
N LEU A 592 -5.91 31.52 0.92
CA LEU A 592 -7.04 32.36 1.38
C LEU A 592 -8.17 31.56 2.02
N SER A 593 -8.24 30.24 1.78
CA SER A 593 -9.23 29.37 2.42
C SER A 593 -8.95 29.13 3.91
N PHE A 594 -7.76 29.44 4.41
CA PHE A 594 -7.28 28.90 5.70
C PHE A 594 -7.07 29.97 6.78
N THR A 595 -7.58 31.19 6.58
CA THR A 595 -7.40 32.31 7.52
C THR A 595 -7.91 31.99 8.93
N GLY A 596 -9.11 31.38 9.05
CA GLY A 596 -9.67 30.94 10.33
C GLY A 596 -8.90 29.82 11.01
N MET A 597 -8.33 28.89 10.23
CA MET A 597 -7.44 27.84 10.75
C MET A 597 -6.18 28.46 11.37
N ARG A 598 -5.50 29.37 10.64
CA ARG A 598 -4.28 30.05 11.11
C ARG A 598 -4.53 30.94 12.32
N GLU A 599 -5.61 31.72 12.31
CA GLU A 599 -6.01 32.55 13.46
C GLU A 599 -6.21 31.69 14.71
N ARG A 600 -6.96 30.61 14.58
CA ARG A 600 -7.24 29.71 15.70
C ARG A 600 -5.97 29.04 16.23
N TYR A 601 -5.01 28.73 15.37
CA TYR A 601 -3.74 28.15 15.81
C TYR A 601 -2.91 29.10 16.66
N LEU A 602 -2.83 30.37 16.26
CA LEU A 602 -2.19 31.40 17.09
C LEU A 602 -2.94 31.63 18.42
N GLU A 603 -4.24 31.38 18.48
CA GLU A 603 -5.00 31.50 19.73
C GLU A 603 -4.86 30.28 20.66
N LYS A 604 -4.60 29.08 20.12
CA LYS A 604 -4.69 27.82 20.88
C LYS A 604 -3.35 27.13 21.13
N PHE A 605 -2.31 27.44 20.36
CA PHE A 605 -0.99 26.85 20.51
C PHE A 605 0.04 27.91 20.85
N ASP A 606 1.00 27.53 21.69
CA ASP A 606 1.98 28.45 22.25
C ASP A 606 3.24 28.54 21.39
N ARG A 607 3.58 27.44 20.70
CA ARG A 607 4.68 27.39 19.75
C ARG A 607 4.29 26.56 18.54
N ILE A 608 4.64 27.07 17.37
CA ILE A 608 4.37 26.45 16.07
C ILE A 608 5.68 26.47 15.28
N TRP A 609 6.13 25.32 14.81
CA TRP A 609 7.23 25.21 13.86
C TRP A 609 6.71 24.71 12.52
N VAL A 610 7.12 25.37 11.45
CA VAL A 610 6.81 25.01 10.07
C VAL A 610 8.12 24.74 9.34
N ASP A 611 8.29 23.48 8.97
CA ASP A 611 9.33 22.97 8.09
C ASP A 611 8.74 22.83 6.69
N CYS A 612 8.86 23.89 5.87
CA CYS A 612 8.31 23.91 4.52
C CYS A 612 9.21 23.12 3.57
N LEU A 613 8.73 21.96 3.10
CA LEU A 613 9.48 21.03 2.25
C LEU A 613 9.34 21.30 0.75
N ASN A 614 8.53 22.28 0.37
CA ASN A 614 8.32 22.71 -1.00
C ASN A 614 7.97 21.52 -1.94
N GLY A 615 8.52 21.48 -3.17
CA GLY A 615 8.25 20.42 -4.16
C GLY A 615 6.97 20.59 -4.99
N ASP A 616 6.45 21.81 -5.07
CA ASP A 616 5.16 22.11 -5.72
C ASP A 616 5.28 22.25 -7.25
N LYS A 617 4.60 21.37 -7.98
CA LYS A 617 4.54 21.42 -9.44
C LYS A 617 3.75 22.61 -9.98
N TYR A 618 2.69 23.02 -9.29
CA TYR A 618 1.74 24.01 -9.77
C TYR A 618 2.17 25.44 -9.41
N LYS A 619 2.71 25.64 -8.21
CA LYS A 619 3.14 26.96 -7.72
C LYS A 619 4.57 27.31 -8.13
N THR A 620 5.51 26.36 -8.02
CA THR A 620 6.95 26.64 -8.27
C THR A 620 7.50 25.92 -9.49
N GLY A 621 6.71 25.06 -10.15
CA GLY A 621 7.20 24.23 -11.25
C GLY A 621 8.21 23.15 -10.80
N LYS A 622 8.28 22.82 -9.50
CA LYS A 622 9.33 22.01 -8.87
C LYS A 622 10.73 22.60 -9.07
N LEU A 623 10.86 23.91 -8.89
CA LEU A 623 12.13 24.63 -8.92
C LEU A 623 12.38 25.37 -7.60
N THR A 624 13.65 25.46 -7.21
CA THR A 624 14.10 26.37 -6.15
C THR A 624 14.04 27.82 -6.62
N PRO A 625 14.13 28.82 -5.71
CA PRO A 625 14.21 30.24 -6.11
C PRO A 625 15.34 30.55 -7.10
N GLU A 626 16.44 29.79 -7.06
CA GLU A 626 17.59 29.92 -7.96
C GLU A 626 17.41 29.15 -9.28
N GLY A 627 16.29 28.45 -9.48
CA GLY A 627 15.98 27.71 -10.70
C GLY A 627 16.48 26.27 -10.74
N TRP A 628 16.96 25.71 -9.63
CA TRP A 628 17.41 24.31 -9.57
C TRP A 628 16.25 23.34 -9.36
N PRO A 629 16.37 22.04 -9.71
CA PRO A 629 15.29 21.08 -9.49
C PRO A 629 14.99 20.87 -7.99
N ASP A 630 13.72 21.01 -7.64
CA ASP A 630 13.14 20.82 -6.30
C ASP A 630 12.06 19.73 -6.36
N PRO A 631 12.44 18.44 -6.39
CA PRO A 631 11.48 17.35 -6.46
C PRO A 631 10.63 17.26 -5.19
N SER A 632 9.55 16.48 -5.24
CA SER A 632 8.78 16.18 -4.03
C SER A 632 9.66 15.48 -3.01
N VAL A 633 9.47 15.75 -1.71
CA VAL A 633 10.14 14.98 -0.65
C VAL A 633 9.71 13.49 -0.66
N PHE A 634 8.57 13.19 -1.28
CA PHE A 634 8.03 11.84 -1.47
C PHE A 634 8.47 11.19 -2.79
N SER A 635 9.36 11.81 -3.57
CA SER A 635 9.89 11.20 -4.79
C SER A 635 10.79 10.01 -4.44
N THR A 636 10.55 8.87 -5.09
CA THR A 636 11.35 7.63 -4.96
C THR A 636 11.83 7.16 -6.32
N ASP A 637 12.74 6.18 -6.36
CA ASP A 637 13.18 5.55 -7.62
C ASP A 637 12.01 4.91 -8.39
N PHE A 638 10.95 4.51 -7.69
CA PHE A 638 9.77 3.86 -8.25
C PHE A 638 8.64 4.84 -8.60
N ASN A 639 8.67 6.02 -8.00
CA ASN A 639 7.70 7.08 -8.20
C ASN A 639 8.42 8.44 -8.18
N PRO A 640 9.09 8.79 -9.29
CA PRO A 640 9.84 10.04 -9.37
C PRO A 640 8.93 11.26 -9.25
N GLU A 641 7.65 11.15 -9.63
CA GLU A 641 6.69 12.25 -9.50
C GLU A 641 6.43 12.61 -8.04
N GLY A 642 6.29 11.62 -7.15
CA GLY A 642 5.90 11.84 -5.77
C GLY A 642 4.58 12.62 -5.64
N ILE A 643 4.37 13.26 -4.49
CA ILE A 643 3.27 14.20 -4.30
C ILE A 643 3.53 15.46 -5.16
N GLN A 644 2.53 15.88 -5.93
CA GLN A 644 2.70 16.99 -6.89
C GLN A 644 2.44 18.38 -6.28
N VAL A 645 1.71 18.45 -5.17
CA VAL A 645 1.53 19.68 -4.38
C VAL A 645 2.69 19.86 -3.41
N GLY A 646 2.97 21.11 -3.01
CA GLY A 646 3.98 21.36 -1.98
C GLY A 646 3.59 20.79 -0.63
N THR A 647 4.60 20.37 0.15
CA THR A 647 4.39 19.75 1.46
C THR A 647 5.12 20.50 2.57
N ALA A 648 4.59 20.42 3.79
CA ALA A 648 5.23 21.00 4.97
C ALA A 648 4.99 20.10 6.18
N ILE A 649 5.98 20.03 7.07
CA ILE A 649 5.80 19.48 8.42
C ILE A 649 5.43 20.63 9.34
N ALA A 650 4.35 20.48 10.07
CA ALA A 650 3.91 21.43 11.09
C ALA A 650 3.90 20.76 12.46
N LEU A 651 4.62 21.36 13.41
CA LEU A 651 4.70 20.94 14.80
C LEU A 651 4.08 22.01 15.69
N LEU A 652 2.97 21.69 16.36
CA LEU A 652 2.19 22.62 17.17
C LEU A 652 2.20 22.13 18.62
N VAL A 653 2.49 23.04 19.55
CA VAL A 653 2.60 22.72 20.98
C VAL A 653 1.63 23.57 21.78
N ARG A 654 0.90 22.89 22.68
CA ARG A 654 0.05 23.51 23.67
C ARG A 654 0.51 23.13 25.08
N ARG A 655 0.77 24.14 25.90
CA ARG A 655 1.15 24.08 27.30
C ARG A 655 -0.03 24.37 28.21
N THR A 656 0.11 24.03 29.48
CA THR A 656 -0.82 24.44 30.52
C THR A 656 -0.02 24.74 31.79
N PRO A 657 -0.01 26.01 32.26
CA PRO A 657 -0.68 27.19 31.70
C PRO A 657 -0.10 27.64 30.35
N SER A 658 -0.91 28.29 29.52
CA SER A 658 -0.52 28.80 28.20
C SER A 658 0.15 30.19 28.35
N PRO A 659 1.38 30.40 27.84
CA PRO A 659 1.94 31.74 27.71
C PRO A 659 1.15 32.58 26.71
N GLN A 660 0.82 33.82 27.08
CA GLN A 660 -0.11 34.69 26.35
C GLN A 660 0.31 35.08 24.92
N ASN A 661 1.53 34.72 24.48
CA ASN A 661 2.09 35.09 23.18
C ASN A 661 2.58 33.86 22.41
N PRO A 662 1.90 33.47 21.31
CA PRO A 662 2.34 32.35 20.47
C PRO A 662 3.62 32.73 19.70
N LEU A 663 4.55 31.78 19.55
CA LEU A 663 5.71 31.93 18.66
C LEU A 663 5.54 31.06 17.41
N LEU A 664 5.71 31.68 16.24
CA LEU A 664 5.69 31.00 14.96
C LEU A 664 7.10 30.98 14.36
N HIS A 665 7.62 29.78 14.19
CA HIS A 665 8.94 29.50 13.61
C HIS A 665 8.76 28.90 12.21
N PHE A 666 9.50 29.39 11.24
CA PHE A 666 9.42 28.93 9.86
C PHE A 666 10.81 28.72 9.25
N ARG A 667 10.94 27.70 8.40
CA ARG A 667 12.07 27.59 7.47
C ARG A 667 11.69 26.81 6.21
N HIS A 668 12.50 27.01 5.16
CA HIS A 668 12.41 26.23 3.93
C HIS A 668 13.44 25.11 3.87
N TRP A 669 13.06 24.03 3.21
CA TRP A 669 13.92 22.97 2.72
C TRP A 669 13.78 22.90 1.20
N TRP A 670 14.89 23.05 0.47
CA TRP A 670 14.90 23.16 -0.98
C TRP A 670 15.78 22.09 -1.63
N GLY A 671 15.45 21.74 -2.87
CA GLY A 671 16.32 20.95 -3.73
C GLY A 671 16.20 19.45 -3.53
N LYS A 672 17.15 18.71 -4.11
CA LYS A 672 17.09 17.24 -4.16
C LYS A 672 17.48 16.55 -2.85
N ARG A 673 18.21 17.24 -1.96
CA ARG A 673 18.83 16.67 -0.75
C ARG A 673 18.00 16.82 0.52
N LYS A 674 16.73 17.22 0.41
CA LYS A 674 15.86 17.52 1.56
C LYS A 674 15.78 16.37 2.58
N ARG A 675 15.79 15.12 2.13
CA ARG A 675 15.70 13.94 3.02
C ARG A 675 16.99 13.72 3.80
N GLU A 676 18.13 13.85 3.12
CA GLU A 676 19.45 13.78 3.73
C GLU A 676 19.64 14.93 4.74
N GLU A 677 19.28 16.14 4.34
CA GLU A 677 19.40 17.33 5.18
C GLU A 677 18.51 17.27 6.44
N LEU A 678 17.29 16.73 6.35
CA LEU A 678 16.45 16.46 7.52
C LEU A 678 17.13 15.47 8.49
N SER A 679 17.83 14.47 7.96
CA SER A 679 18.55 13.48 8.77
C SER A 679 19.81 14.10 9.42
N GLU A 680 20.55 14.93 8.68
CA GLU A 680 21.71 15.67 9.18
C GLU A 680 21.30 16.66 10.29
N ALA A 681 20.14 17.30 10.16
CA ALA A 681 19.60 18.21 11.17
C ALA A 681 19.34 17.55 12.53
N LEU A 682 19.12 16.23 12.59
CA LEU A 682 18.98 15.51 13.86
C LEU A 682 20.31 15.35 14.61
N GLN A 683 21.44 15.43 13.91
CA GLN A 683 22.78 15.22 14.49
C GLN A 683 23.39 16.53 15.01
N GLN A 684 22.86 17.68 14.58
CA GLN A 684 23.35 18.99 14.99
C GLN A 684 22.78 19.36 16.36
N ALA A 685 23.65 19.50 17.37
CA ALA A 685 23.27 19.90 18.73
C ALA A 685 22.90 21.40 18.87
N SER A 686 23.07 22.19 17.81
CA SER A 686 22.73 23.61 17.77
C SER A 686 21.27 23.84 17.36
N GLU A 687 20.65 24.90 17.89
CA GLU A 687 19.30 25.33 17.47
C GLU A 687 19.21 25.43 15.94
N LEU A 688 18.24 24.73 15.37
CA LEU A 688 17.97 24.76 13.94
C LEU A 688 17.61 26.19 13.51
N PRO A 689 18.13 26.71 12.37
CA PRO A 689 17.95 28.10 12.00
C PRO A 689 16.52 28.36 11.50
N TYR A 690 15.63 28.73 12.42
CA TYR A 690 14.26 29.16 12.11
C TYR A 690 14.16 30.69 12.04
N GLN A 691 13.36 31.17 11.10
CA GLN A 691 12.87 32.56 11.11
C GLN A 691 11.64 32.65 12.03
N VAL A 692 11.64 33.59 12.98
CA VAL A 692 10.44 33.92 13.75
C VAL A 692 9.55 34.84 12.93
N LEU A 693 8.28 34.47 12.76
CA LEU A 693 7.30 35.21 11.97
C LEU A 693 6.31 35.97 12.86
N GLN A 694 5.98 37.19 12.44
CA GLN A 694 4.83 37.95 12.92
C GLN A 694 3.84 38.12 11.76
N PRO A 695 2.91 37.18 11.58
CA PRO A 695 2.06 37.16 10.40
C PRO A 695 1.06 38.34 10.43
N PRO A 696 0.95 39.14 9.36
CA PRO A 696 0.05 40.30 9.33
C PRO A 696 -1.42 39.87 9.30
N LEU A 697 -2.24 40.51 10.14
CA LEU A 697 -3.64 40.17 10.33
C LEU A 697 -4.46 40.44 9.07
N GLU A 698 -4.19 41.58 8.43
CA GLU A 698 -4.90 42.11 7.26
C GLU A 698 -4.76 41.19 6.03
N LEU A 699 -3.68 40.39 5.97
CA LEU A 699 -3.43 39.42 4.90
C LEU A 699 -3.87 38.01 5.25
N GLY A 700 -4.64 37.85 6.33
CA GLY A 700 -5.14 36.54 6.75
C GLY A 700 -4.09 35.69 7.47
N LEU A 701 -3.09 36.31 8.09
CA LEU A 701 -2.09 35.67 8.94
C LEU A 701 -1.25 34.58 8.24
N PRO A 702 -0.57 34.85 7.11
CA PRO A 702 0.22 33.83 6.39
C PRO A 702 1.36 33.26 7.24
N PHE A 703 1.45 31.93 7.32
CA PHE A 703 2.52 31.18 8.00
C PHE A 703 3.70 30.90 7.07
N VAL A 704 4.00 31.85 6.20
CA VAL A 704 5.18 31.87 5.33
C VAL A 704 5.81 33.26 5.39
N PRO A 705 7.13 33.39 5.15
CA PRO A 705 7.77 34.69 5.03
C PRO A 705 7.15 35.49 3.87
N MET A 706 6.69 36.69 4.17
CA MET A 706 6.15 37.61 3.19
C MET A 706 7.22 38.64 2.80
N GLN A 707 7.44 38.83 1.50
CA GLN A 707 8.21 39.95 0.98
C GLN A 707 7.24 41.01 0.47
N VAL A 708 6.99 42.03 1.30
CA VAL A 708 6.14 43.18 0.96
C VAL A 708 6.89 44.48 1.21
N GLN A 709 6.54 45.54 0.49
CA GLN A 709 7.10 46.87 0.75
C GLN A 709 6.59 47.40 2.11
N ALA A 710 7.38 48.25 2.77
CA ALA A 710 7.08 48.76 4.12
C ALA A 710 5.68 49.40 4.26
N HIS A 711 5.18 50.01 3.19
CA HIS A 711 3.88 50.69 3.17
C HIS A 711 2.78 49.89 2.47
N TYR A 712 3.01 48.62 2.14
CA TYR A 712 2.06 47.81 1.37
C TYR A 712 0.66 47.80 2.00
N LEU A 713 0.57 47.63 3.33
CA LEU A 713 -0.71 47.64 4.06
C LEU A 713 -1.34 49.03 4.20
N ALA A 714 -0.61 50.09 3.87
CA ALA A 714 -1.11 51.47 3.89
C ALA A 714 -1.53 51.97 2.50
N TRP A 715 -1.34 51.15 1.45
CA TRP A 715 -1.78 51.52 0.11
C TRP A 715 -3.31 51.45 0.00
N PRO A 716 -3.93 52.33 -0.81
CA PRO A 716 -5.36 52.26 -1.08
C PRO A 716 -5.75 50.89 -1.64
N LEU A 717 -6.89 50.37 -1.21
CA LEU A 717 -7.42 49.12 -1.75
C LEU A 717 -7.86 49.31 -3.20
N LEU A 718 -7.76 48.26 -4.03
CA LEU A 718 -8.22 48.34 -5.42
C LEU A 718 -9.67 48.84 -5.56
N PRO A 719 -10.65 48.44 -4.73
CA PRO A 719 -12.01 48.99 -4.78
C PRO A 719 -12.12 50.47 -4.39
N GLU A 720 -11.15 51.03 -3.65
CA GLU A 720 -11.11 52.46 -3.33
C GLU A 720 -10.61 53.28 -4.53
N LEU A 721 -9.71 52.71 -5.34
CA LEU A 721 -9.18 53.32 -6.56
C LEU A 721 -10.07 53.08 -7.78
N LEU A 722 -10.73 51.92 -7.81
CA LEU A 722 -11.60 51.44 -8.87
C LEU A 722 -12.95 51.03 -8.25
N PRO A 723 -13.80 52.00 -7.89
CA PRO A 723 -15.13 51.71 -7.35
C PRO A 723 -15.94 50.94 -8.39
N THR A 724 -16.51 49.80 -7.98
CA THR A 724 -17.38 48.96 -8.80
C THR A 724 -18.75 49.55 -9.01
#